data_AF-A0A165CN10-F1
#
_entry.id   AF-A0A165CN10-F1
#
_cell.length_a   1.000
_cell.length_b   1.000
_cell.length_c   1.000
_cell.angle_alpha   90.00
_cell.angle_beta   90.00
_cell.angle_gamma   90.00
#
_symmetry.space_group_name_H-M   'P 1'
#
loop_
_entity.id
_entity.type
_entity.pdbx_description
1 polymer ?
#
loop_
_entity_poly.entity_id
_entity_poly.type
_entity_poly.pdbx_seq_one_letter_code
_entity_poly.pdbx_strand_id
1 'polypeptide(L)'
;MNPPTSTSSSAEPSASRASLGLMLEKVKKAATSKMTLALETALELGMKATRIYDTVQEKREDHQKLLDNLMFVTSRVLGNVLPVSDHLSEEMSKVMTELKMYDACHCSSVEDIAKLKHSVVKDAEAAVKRNGSYGAASLATTASQSIERLNKMLEHGTLQLTAIRTMALSEELADMKLKVAGSDSVLVPADLPLVEKPPHPPIFFGRDELIRTIVSALLTHESCHIPLLGTGGIGKTTIAAAVINTVAVHQKYGENIYYVRCECLLSQEGIQLALAAALGVNREHGTRAKLMAALASRSFVLLILDGIEAAWLSEDRTGVEQFLSALAGVRGLSLIITMRGALRPDGVDWIPGFEPVPPLSLDASRAIWMQISGHTDERLADLLRGLDGLPLAINLMAHRGQNMSPTLLVDTYTRIKTSLLTRGQPTRLTSLQFSIELSLNSPSMKSAPNALRLLSLMCLLPDGIAMAKLDHMLPSMQCATEAALVLIEAALVLSEAEHLRVLSPIRDFVLEKYPPGEPELTDLRNAIMEITWNSDRIGTSRSKEAIALLSAQFGNIHTVILHFWKTIPDTSQINVLHRATDRLVWFSHAASYGDCVELLEAAAVAFENHDMPLGAAQCIQSLGNALLSMDRCSEAAGHLENAERAFKAQGNIRLGARCTYSLALLLRKEARYKNSLEKLQYARTKFELVHDRAGQAQCIQTAGEVLQCLHQHAAAIEKLDEAKACFEILGDMLSVAQCAQSIGNSLRLLSEPEKATAKFGQARDALEAAEERIGNPQYSKTKGNVLASLRQYTKALTKLDEAKGVFESIGDILGSAQCSQSISLIHATQFHFSEAREQMRIAGALYKDIGNRAGEAECMQSYSEQLLMTRNYTEALDTCQSAAQYFTALGERNRSAQCRWMAGDILCRLHHFEPALNNFKAAQEMFQELDNTKDLARCIHSTANVMWCLSRPREAVERLGMAKAMFESLQDPFGVALCHQSEFAHLLRENDFKSASRAFEMLKKNFKAVGKDHELAKCWQLMGEALLRNQLFGRALGQLEEARKAFEVEEHAPGIAQCMHSIGMAAIPQRRLECAASNFVYAGSVFRQIGDKSGEESCAMFCEVLDLIKAAPRRLECEAEQKIRGYILWHTERHLYAEADACRAVAAALEKLKLEATPSGSRTVAQLDELQARPIRAKTGWRWKIGSLRKKQGDAGGRGSR
;
A
#
# COMPACT_ATOMS: atom_id res chain seq x y z
N MET A 1 -0.64 36.86 47.65
CA MET A 1 0.21 37.81 48.40
C MET A 1 1.44 38.08 47.54
N ASN A 2 1.67 39.36 47.18
CA ASN A 2 2.77 40.00 46.44
C ASN A 2 3.49 39.24 45.30
N PRO A 3 3.51 39.77 44.06
CA PRO A 3 4.46 39.32 43.03
C PRO A 3 5.86 39.94 43.28
N PRO A 4 6.95 39.24 42.91
CA PRO A 4 8.29 39.79 42.96
C PRO A 4 8.54 40.72 41.77
N THR A 5 9.15 41.86 42.08
CA THR A 5 9.72 42.84 41.15
C THR A 5 10.94 42.26 40.42
N SER A 6 10.94 42.31 39.10
CA SER A 6 12.16 42.33 38.28
C SER A 6 12.03 43.42 37.22
N THR A 7 12.86 44.44 37.37
CA THR A 7 13.07 45.54 36.45
C THR A 7 13.86 45.06 35.23
N SER A 8 13.21 44.88 34.07
CA SER A 8 13.88 44.89 32.77
C SER A 8 13.65 46.25 32.12
N SER A 9 14.72 47.02 31.90
CA SER A 9 14.67 48.30 31.20
C SER A 9 14.20 48.10 29.76
N SER A 10 12.92 48.35 29.50
CA SER A 10 12.40 48.60 28.16
C SER A 10 12.98 49.93 27.68
N ALA A 11 14.05 49.89 26.89
CA ALA A 11 14.45 51.06 26.12
C ALA A 11 13.37 51.30 25.05
N GLU A 12 12.59 52.35 25.24
CA GLU A 12 11.46 52.75 24.38
C GLU A 12 11.89 52.93 22.90
N PRO A 13 11.29 52.21 21.93
CA PRO A 13 11.51 52.45 20.50
C PRO A 13 11.06 53.85 20.06
N SER A 14 10.02 54.39 20.71
CA SER A 14 9.38 55.67 20.41
C SER A 14 10.27 56.88 20.71
N ALA A 15 11.09 56.83 21.77
CA ALA A 15 12.00 57.91 22.15
C ALA A 15 13.13 58.11 21.13
N SER A 16 13.60 57.04 20.49
CA SER A 16 14.65 57.10 19.45
C SER A 16 14.16 57.75 18.15
N ARG A 17 12.91 57.47 17.74
CA ARG A 17 12.25 58.06 16.57
C ARG A 17 12.03 59.56 16.74
N ALA A 18 11.62 59.98 17.95
CA ALA A 18 11.44 61.38 18.31
C ALA A 18 12.76 62.15 18.37
N SER A 19 13.81 61.54 18.95
CA SER A 19 15.17 62.10 19.03
C SER A 19 15.82 62.29 17.64
N LEU A 20 15.74 61.27 16.78
CA LEU A 20 16.26 61.32 15.42
C LEU A 20 15.46 62.32 14.57
N GLY A 21 14.13 62.32 14.67
CA GLY A 21 13.25 63.27 13.98
C GLY A 21 13.53 64.73 14.35
N LEU A 22 13.77 65.03 15.62
CA LEU A 22 14.12 66.38 16.09
C LEU A 22 15.53 66.82 15.68
N MET A 23 16.51 65.91 15.68
CA MET A 23 17.85 66.20 15.15
C MET A 23 17.82 66.44 13.63
N LEU A 24 17.02 65.66 12.89
CA LEU A 24 16.85 65.78 11.45
C LEU A 24 16.22 67.10 11.05
N GLU A 25 15.25 67.60 11.82
CA GLU A 25 14.65 68.93 11.61
C GLU A 25 15.66 70.07 11.79
N LYS A 26 16.57 69.94 12.76
CA LYS A 26 17.65 70.92 13.01
C LYS A 26 18.69 70.92 11.89
N VAL A 27 19.03 69.76 11.32
CA VAL A 27 19.98 69.64 10.20
C VAL A 27 19.35 70.13 8.89
N LYS A 28 18.06 69.85 8.65
CA LYS A 28 17.30 70.34 7.49
C LYS A 28 17.20 71.86 7.48
N LYS A 29 17.15 72.51 8.66
CA LYS A 29 17.20 73.97 8.83
C LYS A 29 18.60 74.57 8.66
N ALA A 30 19.68 73.78 8.69
CA ALA A 30 21.06 74.26 8.63
C ALA A 30 21.77 74.04 7.27
N ALA A 31 21.18 73.28 6.33
CA ALA A 31 21.83 72.89 5.08
C ALA A 31 21.54 73.86 3.91
N THR A 32 22.58 74.22 3.14
CA THR A 32 22.47 74.97 1.87
C THR A 32 22.20 74.04 0.68
N SER A 33 21.64 74.57 -0.41
CA SER A 33 21.00 73.86 -1.54
C SER A 33 21.85 72.86 -2.36
N LYS A 34 23.15 72.69 -2.07
CA LYS A 34 24.00 71.63 -2.65
C LYS A 34 24.23 70.43 -1.71
N MET A 35 23.99 70.56 -0.40
CA MET A 35 24.02 69.43 0.55
C MET A 35 22.73 68.62 0.54
N THR A 36 21.65 69.15 -0.05
CA THR A 36 20.28 68.61 0.03
C THR A 36 20.14 67.21 -0.54
N LEU A 37 20.65 66.90 -1.74
CA LEU A 37 20.35 65.61 -2.38
C LEU A 37 21.05 64.40 -1.71
N ALA A 38 22.35 64.52 -1.37
CA ALA A 38 23.09 63.43 -0.73
C ALA A 38 22.64 63.21 0.72
N LEU A 39 22.29 64.29 1.41
CA LEU A 39 21.76 64.24 2.77
C LEU A 39 20.32 63.68 2.78
N GLU A 40 19.47 64.05 1.82
CA GLU A 40 18.13 63.49 1.61
C GLU A 40 18.19 61.99 1.29
N THR A 41 19.14 61.57 0.45
CA THR A 41 19.32 60.15 0.10
C THR A 41 19.80 59.35 1.31
N ALA A 42 20.74 59.87 2.10
CA ALA A 42 21.18 59.23 3.35
C ALA A 42 20.07 59.19 4.41
N LEU A 43 19.23 60.23 4.48
CA LEU A 43 18.03 60.30 5.33
C LEU A 43 16.99 59.24 4.94
N GLU A 44 16.72 59.11 3.64
CA GLU A 44 15.76 58.14 3.11
C GLU A 44 16.24 56.70 3.35
N LEU A 45 17.55 56.46 3.19
CA LEU A 45 18.21 55.18 3.49
C LEU A 45 18.18 54.84 4.98
N GLY A 46 18.42 55.82 5.87
CA GLY A 46 18.32 55.63 7.32
C GLY A 46 16.88 55.34 7.79
N MET A 47 15.88 55.98 7.18
CA MET A 47 14.46 55.69 7.43
C MET A 47 14.05 54.30 6.93
N LYS A 48 14.55 53.87 5.76
CA LYS A 48 14.34 52.49 5.24
C LYS A 48 14.96 51.44 6.16
N ALA A 49 16.21 51.62 6.60
CA ALA A 49 16.86 50.72 7.55
C ALA A 49 16.15 50.67 8.91
N THR A 50 15.61 51.80 9.38
CA THR A 50 14.83 51.87 10.63
C THR A 50 13.48 51.16 10.48
N ARG A 51 12.77 51.33 9.35
CA ARG A 51 11.53 50.57 9.06
C ARG A 51 11.79 49.07 8.99
N ILE A 52 12.87 48.65 8.34
CA ILE A 52 13.26 47.24 8.26
C ILE A 52 13.58 46.68 9.64
N TYR A 53 14.32 47.42 10.48
CA TYR A 53 14.56 47.05 11.87
C TYR A 53 13.24 46.95 12.67
N ASP A 54 12.32 47.89 12.48
CA ASP A 54 11.00 47.88 13.12
C ASP A 54 10.19 46.65 12.68
N THR A 55 10.19 46.28 11.38
CA THR A 55 9.51 45.07 10.88
C THR A 55 10.13 43.78 11.42
N VAL A 56 11.46 43.75 11.59
CA VAL A 56 12.16 42.62 12.25
C VAL A 56 11.81 42.54 13.74
N GLN A 57 11.67 43.67 14.43
CA GLN A 57 11.21 43.70 15.83
C GLN A 57 9.71 43.37 15.95
N GLU A 58 8.86 43.79 15.02
CA GLU A 58 7.43 43.47 14.99
C GLU A 58 7.22 41.96 14.76
N LYS A 59 7.99 41.34 13.85
CA LYS A 59 8.00 39.88 13.69
C LYS A 59 8.59 39.14 14.90
N ARG A 60 9.51 39.76 15.65
CA ARG A 60 10.00 39.26 16.94
C ARG A 60 8.93 39.37 18.02
N GLU A 61 8.17 40.45 18.06
CA GLU A 61 7.02 40.63 18.96
C GLU A 61 5.88 39.66 18.61
N ASP A 62 5.67 39.35 17.33
CA ASP A 62 4.72 38.31 16.90
C ASP A 62 5.21 36.91 17.28
N HIS A 63 6.52 36.63 17.20
CA HIS A 63 7.12 35.41 17.73
C HIS A 63 7.00 35.33 19.26
N GLN A 64 7.25 36.44 19.96
CA GLN A 64 7.11 36.52 21.42
C GLN A 64 5.66 36.37 21.83
N LYS A 65 4.70 36.96 21.10
CA LYS A 65 3.27 36.73 21.28
C LYS A 65 2.88 35.30 20.99
N LEU A 66 3.43 34.66 19.98
CA LEU A 66 3.20 33.24 19.70
C LEU A 66 3.74 32.38 20.86
N LEU A 67 4.92 32.71 21.38
CA LEU A 67 5.55 32.08 22.54
C LEU A 67 4.72 32.28 23.81
N ASP A 68 4.22 33.49 24.04
CA ASP A 68 3.39 33.88 25.18
C ASP A 68 1.99 33.26 25.07
N ASN A 69 1.43 33.16 23.87
CA ASN A 69 0.17 32.46 23.58
C ASN A 69 0.34 30.94 23.76
N LEU A 70 1.45 30.37 23.32
CA LEU A 70 1.78 28.95 23.57
C LEU A 70 1.97 28.69 25.07
N MET A 71 2.69 29.56 25.78
CA MET A 71 2.87 29.53 27.23
C MET A 71 1.54 29.71 27.99
N PHE A 72 0.63 30.52 27.48
CA PHE A 72 -0.70 30.74 28.03
C PHE A 72 -1.60 29.52 27.81
N VAL A 73 -1.58 28.93 26.61
CA VAL A 73 -2.35 27.72 26.29
C VAL A 73 -1.83 26.51 27.09
N THR A 74 -0.51 26.36 27.26
CA THR A 74 0.07 25.26 28.05
C THR A 74 -0.17 25.42 29.54
N SER A 75 0.02 26.62 30.12
CA SER A 75 -0.11 26.84 31.57
C SER A 75 -1.55 26.94 32.06
N ARG A 76 -2.50 27.41 31.24
CA ARG A 76 -3.87 27.72 31.68
C ARG A 76 -4.97 26.85 31.06
N VAL A 77 -4.79 26.34 29.84
CA VAL A 77 -5.82 25.54 29.15
C VAL A 77 -5.53 24.04 29.33
N LEU A 78 -4.32 23.59 29.03
CA LEU A 78 -3.94 22.18 29.16
C LEU A 78 -3.76 21.74 30.62
N GLY A 79 -3.16 22.59 31.48
CA GLY A 79 -2.98 22.30 32.90
C GLY A 79 -4.27 22.20 33.74
N ASN A 80 -5.41 22.66 33.21
CA ASN A 80 -6.70 22.61 33.92
C ASN A 80 -7.67 21.55 33.38
N VAL A 81 -7.39 20.93 32.23
CA VAL A 81 -8.33 20.01 31.54
C VAL A 81 -7.83 18.56 31.55
N LEU A 82 -6.53 18.30 31.76
CA LEU A 82 -5.94 16.96 31.79
C LEU A 82 -4.85 16.86 32.88
N PRO A 83 -4.66 15.70 33.55
CA PRO A 83 -3.49 15.48 34.39
C PRO A 83 -2.26 15.35 33.47
N VAL A 84 -1.52 16.44 33.30
CA VAL A 84 -0.33 16.51 32.44
C VAL A 84 0.79 15.65 33.03
N SER A 85 1.28 14.64 32.29
CA SER A 85 2.49 13.88 32.64
C SER A 85 3.75 14.74 32.41
N ASP A 86 4.80 14.48 33.18
CA ASP A 86 6.07 15.20 33.15
C ASP A 86 6.72 15.27 31.74
N HIS A 87 6.34 14.37 30.83
CA HIS A 87 6.91 14.26 29.48
C HIS A 87 6.38 15.26 28.46
N LEU A 88 5.10 15.67 28.53
CA LEU A 88 4.59 16.74 27.65
C LEU A 88 5.24 18.08 28.00
N SER A 89 5.53 18.27 29.29
CA SER A 89 6.33 19.37 29.84
C SER A 89 7.78 19.31 29.36
N GLU A 90 8.37 18.12 29.23
CA GLU A 90 9.76 17.91 28.81
C GLU A 90 9.98 18.08 27.29
N GLU A 91 9.08 17.58 26.45
CA GLU A 91 9.05 17.83 25.00
C GLU A 91 8.78 19.32 24.69
N MET A 92 7.84 19.93 25.41
CA MET A 92 7.59 21.38 25.29
C MET A 92 8.74 22.21 25.85
N SER A 93 9.44 21.72 26.87
CA SER A 93 10.67 22.33 27.39
C SER A 93 11.81 22.21 26.38
N LYS A 94 11.95 21.08 25.67
CA LYS A 94 12.90 20.93 24.55
C LYS A 94 12.59 21.90 23.41
N VAL A 95 11.34 21.96 22.95
CA VAL A 95 10.90 22.92 21.91
C VAL A 95 11.09 24.37 22.39
N MET A 96 10.79 24.69 23.65
CA MET A 96 11.09 26.01 24.24
C MET A 96 12.58 26.28 24.37
N THR A 97 13.40 25.28 24.66
CA THR A 97 14.86 25.41 24.81
C THR A 97 15.51 25.58 23.45
N GLU A 98 15.04 24.87 22.43
CA GLU A 98 15.44 25.06 21.03
C GLU A 98 14.98 26.42 20.49
N LEU A 99 13.76 26.86 20.80
CA LEU A 99 13.28 28.22 20.48
C LEU A 99 14.13 29.30 21.18
N LYS A 100 14.49 29.10 22.46
CA LYS A 100 15.37 30.00 23.24
C LYS A 100 16.82 29.98 22.74
N MET A 101 17.35 28.83 22.32
CA MET A 101 18.69 28.72 21.72
C MET A 101 18.74 29.34 20.33
N TYR A 102 17.64 29.25 19.57
CA TYR A 102 17.49 29.92 18.28
C TYR A 102 17.37 31.45 18.45
N ASP A 103 16.64 31.93 19.46
CA ASP A 103 16.64 33.33 19.90
C ASP A 103 18.04 33.80 20.32
N ALA A 104 18.82 32.96 21.02
CA ALA A 104 20.19 33.28 21.44
C ALA A 104 21.19 33.33 20.27
N CYS A 105 21.02 32.48 19.25
CA CYS A 105 21.82 32.50 18.01
C CYS A 105 21.40 33.66 17.07
N HIS A 106 20.14 34.10 17.14
CA HIS A 106 19.65 35.30 16.48
C HIS A 106 20.02 36.60 17.21
N CYS A 107 20.21 36.59 18.53
CA CYS A 107 20.73 37.75 19.27
C CYS A 107 22.07 38.23 18.74
N SER A 108 22.98 37.34 18.28
CA SER A 108 24.25 37.78 17.68
C SER A 108 24.04 38.47 16.33
N SER A 109 23.13 37.97 15.48
CA SER A 109 22.81 38.58 14.18
C SER A 109 22.04 39.90 14.30
N VAL A 110 21.15 40.03 15.29
CA VAL A 110 20.41 41.27 15.60
C VAL A 110 21.31 42.28 16.28
N GLU A 111 22.24 41.85 17.14
CA GLU A 111 23.33 42.71 17.66
C GLU A 111 24.26 43.17 16.55
N ASP A 112 24.57 42.33 15.56
CA ASP A 112 25.40 42.71 14.42
C ASP A 112 24.65 43.67 13.46
N ILE A 113 23.35 43.50 13.27
CA ILE A 113 22.47 44.45 12.56
C ILE A 113 22.33 45.76 13.36
N ALA A 114 22.24 45.70 14.69
CA ALA A 114 22.21 46.87 15.56
C ALA A 114 23.55 47.61 15.57
N LYS A 115 24.69 46.90 15.59
CA LYS A 115 26.04 47.46 15.44
C LYS A 115 26.22 48.09 14.05
N LEU A 116 25.72 47.46 12.98
CA LEU A 116 25.73 48.02 11.63
C LEU A 116 24.85 49.28 11.54
N LYS A 117 23.63 49.25 12.10
CA LYS A 117 22.74 50.42 12.24
C LYS A 117 23.45 51.56 12.97
N HIS A 118 24.13 51.25 14.07
CA HIS A 118 24.87 52.24 14.86
C HIS A 118 26.10 52.78 14.12
N SER A 119 26.79 51.95 13.32
CA SER A 119 27.90 52.35 12.44
C SER A 119 27.42 53.30 11.35
N VAL A 120 26.35 52.94 10.63
CA VAL A 120 25.79 53.75 9.54
C VAL A 120 25.29 55.11 10.05
N VAL A 121 24.67 55.15 11.23
CA VAL A 121 24.23 56.40 11.88
C VAL A 121 25.44 57.25 12.31
N LYS A 122 26.48 56.64 12.91
CA LYS A 122 27.70 57.34 13.34
C LYS A 122 28.51 57.89 12.16
N ASP A 123 28.58 57.15 11.06
CA ASP A 123 29.26 57.54 9.82
C ASP A 123 28.49 58.69 9.13
N ALA A 124 27.15 58.67 9.17
CA ALA A 124 26.31 59.78 8.73
C ALA A 124 26.50 61.04 9.61
N GLU A 125 26.55 60.91 10.93
CA GLU A 125 26.82 62.03 11.85
C GLU A 125 28.22 62.65 11.66
N ALA A 126 29.24 61.82 11.43
CA ALA A 126 30.60 62.26 11.13
C ALA A 126 30.69 63.01 9.79
N ALA A 127 29.90 62.59 8.80
CA ALA A 127 29.78 63.26 7.51
C ALA A 127 29.10 64.63 7.62
N VAL A 128 28.10 64.76 8.50
CA VAL A 128 27.41 66.04 8.79
C VAL A 128 28.33 67.02 9.54
N LYS A 129 29.21 66.54 10.43
CA LYS A 129 30.16 67.38 11.17
C LYS A 129 31.35 67.87 10.33
N ARG A 130 31.74 67.15 9.28
CA ARG A 130 32.84 67.55 8.37
C ARG A 130 32.26 68.32 7.18
N ASN A 131 32.20 69.64 7.28
CA ASN A 131 31.81 70.57 6.20
C ASN A 131 32.73 70.47 4.96
N GLY A 132 32.59 69.43 4.13
CA GLY A 132 33.38 69.26 2.91
C GLY A 132 32.70 68.37 1.87
N SER A 133 32.51 68.91 0.66
CA SER A 133 31.78 68.27 -0.46
C SER A 133 32.38 66.96 -0.98
N TYR A 134 33.65 66.66 -0.66
CA TYR A 134 34.37 65.49 -1.20
C TYR A 134 34.13 64.19 -0.42
N GLY A 135 33.59 64.23 0.81
CA GLY A 135 33.37 63.03 1.63
C GLY A 135 32.02 62.32 1.38
N ALA A 136 30.97 63.07 1.02
CA ALA A 136 29.59 62.59 1.00
C ALA A 136 29.31 61.52 -0.08
N ALA A 137 29.97 61.61 -1.24
CA ALA A 137 29.77 60.65 -2.33
C ALA A 137 30.35 59.26 -2.02
N SER A 138 31.56 59.19 -1.44
CA SER A 138 32.15 57.89 -1.06
C SER A 138 31.36 57.23 0.08
N LEU A 139 30.89 58.02 1.06
CA LEU A 139 30.05 57.55 2.17
C LEU A 139 28.68 57.04 1.71
N ALA A 140 28.03 57.72 0.76
CA ALA A 140 26.77 57.24 0.18
C ALA A 140 26.96 55.91 -0.59
N THR A 141 28.12 55.74 -1.23
CA THR A 141 28.48 54.52 -1.96
C THR A 141 28.74 53.35 -0.99
N THR A 142 29.50 53.58 0.08
CA THR A 142 29.78 52.58 1.12
C THR A 142 28.51 52.19 1.89
N ALA A 143 27.63 53.15 2.17
CA ALA A 143 26.33 52.91 2.79
C ALA A 143 25.39 52.11 1.87
N SER A 144 25.33 52.44 0.57
CA SER A 144 24.58 51.65 -0.43
C SER A 144 25.08 50.22 -0.53
N GLN A 145 26.40 49.99 -0.60
CA GLN A 145 26.98 48.65 -0.66
C GLN A 145 26.73 47.83 0.62
N SER A 146 26.74 48.48 1.78
CA SER A 146 26.45 47.84 3.06
C SER A 146 24.97 47.48 3.21
N ILE A 147 24.08 48.32 2.67
CA ILE A 147 22.63 48.08 2.62
C ILE A 147 22.29 47.00 1.59
N GLU A 148 22.97 46.95 0.44
CA GLU A 148 22.77 45.88 -0.55
C GLU A 148 23.25 44.52 -0.02
N ARG A 149 24.35 44.48 0.75
CA ARG A 149 24.75 43.28 1.51
C ARG A 149 23.71 42.88 2.55
N LEU A 150 23.18 43.85 3.31
CA LEU A 150 22.10 43.61 4.28
C LEU A 150 20.83 43.09 3.60
N ASN A 151 20.40 43.67 2.48
CA ASN A 151 19.25 43.20 1.71
C ASN A 151 19.47 41.79 1.16
N LYS A 152 20.66 41.47 0.63
CA LYS A 152 20.98 40.10 0.18
C LYS A 152 20.99 39.10 1.33
N MET A 153 21.51 39.48 2.50
CA MET A 153 21.48 38.63 3.71
C MET A 153 20.06 38.48 4.28
N LEU A 154 19.24 39.52 4.21
CA LEU A 154 17.84 39.52 4.67
C LEU A 154 16.91 38.80 3.70
N GLU A 155 17.07 38.94 2.38
CA GLU A 155 16.34 38.16 1.37
C GLU A 155 16.68 36.68 1.52
N HIS A 156 17.96 36.34 1.68
CA HIS A 156 18.38 34.97 1.94
C HIS A 156 17.83 34.44 3.28
N GLY A 157 17.86 35.25 4.35
CA GLY A 157 17.35 34.88 5.67
C GLY A 157 15.82 34.79 5.76
N THR A 158 15.07 35.65 5.07
CA THR A 158 13.59 35.65 5.07
C THR A 158 13.00 34.61 4.13
N LEU A 159 13.61 34.34 2.98
CA LEU A 159 13.27 33.17 2.15
C LEU A 159 13.56 31.87 2.90
N GLN A 160 14.69 31.77 3.61
CA GLN A 160 14.98 30.60 4.44
C GLN A 160 14.05 30.47 5.65
N LEU A 161 13.75 31.55 6.39
CA LEU A 161 12.94 31.48 7.62
C LEU A 161 11.46 31.18 7.38
N THR A 162 10.88 31.65 6.28
CA THR A 162 9.44 31.47 6.01
C THR A 162 9.18 30.22 5.16
N ALA A 163 10.00 29.98 4.13
CA ALA A 163 9.87 28.79 3.29
C ALA A 163 10.36 27.54 4.05
N ILE A 164 11.53 27.56 4.70
CA ILE A 164 12.04 26.34 5.34
C ILE A 164 11.22 25.96 6.58
N ARG A 165 10.70 26.87 7.41
CA ARG A 165 9.95 26.46 8.62
C ARG A 165 8.49 26.09 8.37
N THR A 166 7.74 26.82 7.55
CA THR A 166 6.34 26.44 7.26
C THR A 166 6.26 25.32 6.23
N MET A 167 7.18 25.25 5.27
CA MET A 167 7.27 24.12 4.34
C MET A 167 7.92 22.92 5.03
N ALA A 168 8.97 23.03 5.86
CA ALA A 168 9.46 21.83 6.57
C ALA A 168 8.51 21.30 7.64
N LEU A 169 7.73 22.13 8.35
CA LEU A 169 6.71 21.61 9.28
C LEU A 169 5.48 21.05 8.56
N SER A 170 5.04 21.66 7.45
CA SER A 170 3.95 21.10 6.64
C SER A 170 4.40 19.89 5.82
N GLU A 171 5.66 19.83 5.39
CA GLU A 171 6.31 18.68 4.76
C GLU A 171 6.62 17.60 5.79
N GLU A 172 7.05 17.90 7.02
CA GLU A 172 7.18 16.89 8.09
C GLU A 172 5.82 16.36 8.54
N LEU A 173 4.77 17.20 8.50
CA LEU A 173 3.39 16.76 8.70
C LEU A 173 2.88 15.94 7.50
N ALA A 174 3.22 16.31 6.27
CA ALA A 174 2.95 15.53 5.06
C ALA A 174 3.79 14.25 5.01
N ASP A 175 4.99 14.24 5.59
CA ASP A 175 5.91 13.12 5.67
C ASP A 175 5.49 12.17 6.79
N MET A 176 4.97 12.69 7.91
CA MET A 176 4.24 11.90 8.90
C MET A 176 2.95 11.32 8.30
N LYS A 177 2.22 12.06 7.46
CA LYS A 177 1.05 11.55 6.72
C LYS A 177 1.44 10.53 5.65
N LEU A 178 2.60 10.66 5.00
CA LEU A 178 3.19 9.69 4.06
C LEU A 178 3.77 8.46 4.77
N LYS A 179 4.29 8.61 6.01
CA LYS A 179 4.68 7.51 6.90
C LYS A 179 3.46 6.71 7.37
N VAL A 180 2.32 7.37 7.60
CA VAL A 180 1.02 6.72 7.85
C VAL A 180 0.46 6.10 6.56
N ALA A 181 0.71 6.70 5.39
CA ALA A 181 0.26 6.22 4.08
C ALA A 181 1.29 5.32 3.36
N GLY A 182 2.27 4.78 4.09
CA GLY A 182 3.24 3.82 3.60
C GLY A 182 2.57 2.49 3.31
N SER A 183 1.92 2.41 2.15
CA SER A 183 1.32 1.23 1.48
C SER A 183 -0.16 0.88 1.72
N ASP A 184 -1.00 1.73 2.30
CA ASP A 184 -2.36 1.30 2.68
C ASP A 184 -3.48 2.07 1.92
N SER A 185 -4.35 1.35 1.19
CA SER A 185 -5.52 1.91 0.49
C SER A 185 -6.78 1.85 1.38
N VAL A 186 -7.43 3.01 1.56
CA VAL A 186 -8.68 3.12 2.32
C VAL A 186 -9.90 3.05 1.38
N LEU A 187 -10.89 2.20 1.70
CA LEU A 187 -12.06 2.00 0.82
C LEU A 187 -13.00 3.21 0.74
N VAL A 188 -13.40 3.56 -0.48
CA VAL A 188 -14.50 4.48 -0.76
C VAL A 188 -15.85 3.75 -0.63
N PRO A 189 -16.90 4.37 -0.06
CA PRO A 189 -18.24 3.78 -0.04
C PRO A 189 -18.77 3.43 -1.43
N ALA A 190 -19.53 2.34 -1.56
CA ALA A 190 -20.13 1.91 -2.83
C ALA A 190 -21.27 2.84 -3.30
N ASP A 191 -21.94 3.53 -2.37
CA ASP A 191 -23.10 4.40 -2.62
C ASP A 191 -22.68 5.81 -3.07
N LEU A 192 -21.88 5.90 -4.14
CA LEU A 192 -21.44 7.18 -4.68
C LEU A 192 -22.55 7.84 -5.54
N PRO A 193 -22.77 9.17 -5.42
CA PRO A 193 -23.69 9.92 -6.30
C PRO A 193 -23.36 9.80 -7.79
N LEU A 194 -22.10 9.47 -8.10
CA LEU A 194 -21.57 9.28 -9.45
C LEU A 194 -22.09 7.99 -10.13
N VAL A 195 -22.59 7.05 -9.32
CA VAL A 195 -23.05 5.70 -9.70
C VAL A 195 -24.58 5.56 -9.62
N GLU A 196 -25.27 6.58 -9.10
CA GLU A 196 -26.70 6.54 -8.86
C GLU A 196 -27.49 6.47 -10.18
N LYS A 197 -28.36 5.46 -10.26
CA LYS A 197 -29.20 5.21 -11.42
C LYS A 197 -30.21 6.35 -11.59
N PRO A 198 -30.19 7.11 -12.71
CA PRO A 198 -31.15 8.19 -12.91
C PRO A 198 -32.59 7.66 -13.04
N PRO A 199 -33.60 8.40 -12.56
CA PRO A 199 -35.00 8.03 -12.70
C PRO A 199 -35.47 8.13 -14.17
N HIS A 200 -36.63 7.55 -14.46
CA HIS A 200 -37.23 7.69 -15.79
C HIS A 200 -37.60 9.17 -16.03
N PRO A 201 -37.25 9.75 -17.20
CA PRO A 201 -37.56 11.13 -17.49
C PRO A 201 -39.08 11.39 -17.55
N PRO A 202 -39.60 12.44 -16.88
CA PRO A 202 -41.04 12.69 -16.79
C PRO A 202 -41.65 13.21 -18.10
N ILE A 203 -40.85 13.90 -18.92
CA ILE A 203 -41.25 14.45 -20.22
C ILE A 203 -40.36 13.80 -21.28
N PHE A 204 -40.91 12.85 -22.02
CA PHE A 204 -40.16 12.05 -22.98
C PHE A 204 -41.06 11.61 -24.14
N PHE A 205 -40.84 12.17 -25.34
CA PHE A 205 -41.64 11.88 -26.53
C PHE A 205 -40.79 11.68 -27.78
N GLY A 206 -41.32 10.93 -28.75
CA GLY A 206 -40.76 10.83 -30.10
C GLY A 206 -39.50 9.97 -30.22
N ARG A 207 -39.21 9.15 -29.21
CA ARG A 207 -38.03 8.28 -29.14
C ARG A 207 -38.38 6.80 -28.98
N ASP A 208 -39.65 6.43 -29.12
CA ASP A 208 -40.15 5.08 -28.85
C ASP A 208 -39.56 4.02 -29.78
N GLU A 209 -39.33 4.35 -31.05
CA GLU A 209 -38.68 3.45 -32.01
C GLU A 209 -37.19 3.26 -31.69
N LEU A 210 -36.48 4.33 -31.31
CA LEU A 210 -35.09 4.27 -30.91
C LEU A 210 -34.92 3.46 -29.62
N ILE A 211 -35.76 3.69 -28.60
CA ILE A 211 -35.77 2.88 -27.38
C ILE A 211 -36.06 1.43 -27.70
N ARG A 212 -37.10 1.13 -28.50
CA ARG A 212 -37.40 -0.25 -28.89
C ARG A 212 -36.23 -0.93 -29.59
N THR A 213 -35.52 -0.20 -30.46
CA THR A 213 -34.33 -0.71 -31.15
C THR A 213 -33.19 -1.01 -30.17
N ILE A 214 -32.89 -0.08 -29.25
CA ILE A 214 -31.87 -0.27 -28.20
C ILE A 214 -32.23 -1.44 -27.29
N VAL A 215 -33.45 -1.46 -26.76
CA VAL A 215 -33.94 -2.52 -25.86
C VAL A 215 -33.95 -3.87 -26.59
N SER A 216 -34.40 -3.92 -27.84
CA SER A 216 -34.35 -5.16 -28.64
C SER A 216 -32.92 -5.67 -28.82
N ALA A 217 -31.97 -4.78 -29.13
CA ALA A 217 -30.56 -5.16 -29.26
C ALA A 217 -29.99 -5.69 -27.93
N LEU A 218 -30.27 -4.99 -26.81
CA LEU A 218 -29.86 -5.41 -25.47
C LEU A 218 -30.46 -6.77 -25.07
N LEU A 219 -31.71 -7.06 -25.44
CA LEU A 219 -32.35 -8.32 -25.08
C LEU A 219 -31.88 -9.49 -25.96
N THR A 220 -31.66 -9.24 -27.26
CA THR A 220 -31.35 -10.29 -28.26
C THR A 220 -29.92 -10.81 -28.17
N HIS A 221 -28.94 -9.94 -27.92
CA HIS A 221 -27.53 -10.30 -27.91
C HIS A 221 -27.03 -10.64 -26.50
N GLU A 222 -25.99 -11.49 -26.39
CA GLU A 222 -25.32 -11.81 -25.12
C GLU A 222 -24.50 -10.62 -24.61
N SER A 223 -23.75 -9.97 -25.51
CA SER A 223 -23.07 -8.68 -25.33
C SER A 223 -23.46 -7.73 -26.46
N CYS A 224 -23.54 -6.44 -26.14
CA CYS A 224 -24.10 -5.43 -27.04
C CYS A 224 -23.42 -4.07 -26.76
N HIS A 225 -22.84 -3.44 -27.78
CA HIS A 225 -22.13 -2.16 -27.64
C HIS A 225 -22.83 -1.07 -28.45
N ILE A 226 -23.41 -0.08 -27.77
CA ILE A 226 -24.26 0.95 -28.38
C ILE A 226 -23.64 2.34 -28.14
N PRO A 227 -23.24 3.04 -29.22
CA PRO A 227 -22.79 4.42 -29.11
C PRO A 227 -23.98 5.38 -29.25
N LEU A 228 -24.30 6.14 -28.20
CA LEU A 228 -25.26 7.25 -28.28
C LEU A 228 -24.50 8.54 -28.56
N LEU A 229 -24.47 8.94 -29.83
CA LEU A 229 -23.73 10.11 -30.32
C LEU A 229 -24.66 11.26 -30.67
N GLY A 230 -24.16 12.49 -30.74
CA GLY A 230 -24.94 13.65 -31.18
C GLY A 230 -24.56 14.96 -30.52
N THR A 231 -25.24 16.04 -30.89
CA THR A 231 -24.96 17.39 -30.37
C THR A 231 -25.38 17.57 -28.90
N GLY A 232 -24.90 18.63 -28.25
CA GLY A 232 -25.32 18.98 -26.88
C GLY A 232 -26.82 19.27 -26.81
N GLY A 233 -27.51 18.76 -25.78
CA GLY A 233 -28.94 19.00 -25.59
C GLY A 233 -29.88 18.15 -26.44
N ILE A 234 -29.37 17.22 -27.26
CA ILE A 234 -30.18 16.32 -28.13
C ILE A 234 -30.94 15.21 -27.36
N GLY A 235 -30.62 15.01 -26.07
CA GLY A 235 -31.30 14.04 -25.18
C GLY A 235 -30.61 12.68 -25.02
N LYS A 236 -29.30 12.54 -25.31
CA LYS A 236 -28.56 11.26 -25.18
C LYS A 236 -28.65 10.66 -23.77
N THR A 237 -28.31 11.45 -22.76
CA THR A 237 -28.40 11.09 -21.32
C THR A 237 -29.83 10.70 -20.94
N THR A 238 -30.83 11.43 -21.45
CA THR A 238 -32.26 11.14 -21.24
C THR A 238 -32.69 9.82 -21.88
N ILE A 239 -32.18 9.49 -23.07
CA ILE A 239 -32.41 8.21 -23.74
C ILE A 239 -31.79 7.06 -22.93
N ALA A 240 -30.55 7.22 -22.46
CA ALA A 240 -29.90 6.22 -21.61
C ALA A 240 -30.72 5.97 -20.33
N ALA A 241 -31.17 7.04 -19.66
CA ALA A 241 -32.03 6.94 -18.47
C ALA A 241 -33.39 6.25 -18.76
N ALA A 242 -34.00 6.49 -19.92
CA ALA A 242 -35.25 5.81 -20.30
C ALA A 242 -35.04 4.31 -20.59
N VAL A 243 -33.94 3.96 -21.27
CA VAL A 243 -33.58 2.56 -21.58
C VAL A 243 -33.36 1.75 -20.31
N ILE A 244 -32.53 2.24 -19.38
CA ILE A 244 -32.22 1.50 -18.15
C ILE A 244 -33.46 1.31 -17.27
N ASN A 245 -34.43 2.23 -17.30
CA ASN A 245 -35.67 2.16 -16.52
C ASN A 245 -36.78 1.31 -17.18
N THR A 246 -36.50 0.66 -18.32
CA THR A 246 -37.45 -0.24 -18.96
C THR A 246 -37.54 -1.56 -18.18
N VAL A 247 -38.77 -2.07 -17.98
CA VAL A 247 -39.04 -3.31 -17.22
C VAL A 247 -38.29 -4.51 -17.80
N ALA A 248 -38.26 -4.65 -19.12
CA ALA A 248 -37.59 -5.77 -19.78
C ALA A 248 -36.06 -5.77 -19.58
N VAL A 249 -35.44 -4.58 -19.52
CA VAL A 249 -34.00 -4.44 -19.23
C VAL A 249 -33.72 -4.86 -17.79
N HIS A 250 -34.55 -4.44 -16.83
CA HIS A 250 -34.44 -4.89 -15.43
C HIS A 250 -34.59 -6.40 -15.27
N GLN A 251 -35.48 -7.04 -16.05
CA GLN A 251 -35.65 -8.49 -16.01
C GLN A 251 -34.41 -9.26 -16.46
N LYS A 252 -33.63 -8.72 -17.41
CA LYS A 252 -32.40 -9.36 -17.91
C LYS A 252 -31.18 -9.08 -17.02
N TYR A 253 -30.97 -7.82 -16.63
CA TYR A 253 -29.72 -7.39 -15.97
C TYR A 253 -29.85 -7.29 -14.44
N GLY A 254 -31.06 -7.19 -13.89
CA GLY A 254 -31.30 -7.11 -12.44
C GLY A 254 -30.60 -5.90 -11.80
N GLU A 255 -29.87 -6.16 -10.71
CA GLU A 255 -29.06 -5.16 -10.00
C GLU A 255 -27.72 -4.84 -10.68
N ASN A 256 -27.36 -5.56 -11.76
CA ASN A 256 -26.09 -5.37 -12.47
C ASN A 256 -26.15 -4.25 -13.54
N ILE A 257 -26.89 -3.18 -13.26
CA ILE A 257 -26.96 -1.98 -14.11
C ILE A 257 -26.12 -0.89 -13.45
N TYR A 258 -24.99 -0.57 -14.06
CA TYR A 258 -24.04 0.43 -13.55
C TYR A 258 -24.09 1.68 -14.41
N TYR A 259 -24.43 2.83 -13.80
CA TYR A 259 -24.50 4.12 -14.48
C TYR A 259 -23.38 5.02 -13.95
N VAL A 260 -22.33 5.26 -14.73
CA VAL A 260 -21.20 6.09 -14.32
C VAL A 260 -21.22 7.42 -15.07
N ARG A 261 -21.28 8.52 -14.33
CA ARG A 261 -21.15 9.87 -14.88
C ARG A 261 -19.67 10.19 -15.10
N CYS A 262 -19.25 10.30 -16.36
CA CYS A 262 -17.85 10.47 -16.73
C CYS A 262 -17.42 11.92 -16.96
N GLU A 263 -18.30 12.89 -16.73
CA GLU A 263 -18.05 14.31 -17.04
C GLU A 263 -16.82 14.90 -16.32
N CYS A 264 -16.50 14.39 -15.13
CA CYS A 264 -15.34 14.80 -14.32
C CYS A 264 -14.17 13.79 -14.38
N LEU A 265 -14.28 12.75 -15.20
CA LEU A 265 -13.26 11.71 -15.34
C LEU A 265 -12.43 12.02 -16.60
N LEU A 266 -11.14 12.29 -16.40
CA LEU A 266 -10.27 12.92 -17.41
C LEU A 266 -9.30 11.93 -18.08
N SER A 267 -9.27 10.69 -17.61
CA SER A 267 -8.35 9.65 -18.05
C SER A 267 -8.99 8.26 -18.01
N GLN A 268 -8.33 7.28 -18.64
CA GLN A 268 -8.65 5.87 -18.52
C GLN A 268 -8.72 5.44 -17.06
N GLU A 269 -7.70 5.77 -16.28
CA GLU A 269 -7.62 5.45 -14.84
C GLU A 269 -8.76 6.08 -14.05
N GLY A 270 -9.14 7.32 -14.33
CA GLY A 270 -10.30 7.96 -13.68
C GLY A 270 -11.59 7.16 -13.89
N ILE A 271 -11.86 6.72 -15.13
CA ILE A 271 -13.00 5.86 -15.45
C ILE A 271 -12.88 4.51 -14.72
N GLN A 272 -11.69 3.91 -14.76
CA GLN A 272 -11.43 2.64 -14.11
C GLN A 272 -11.65 2.70 -12.60
N LEU A 273 -11.19 3.76 -11.93
CA LEU A 273 -11.33 3.93 -10.47
C LEU A 273 -12.78 4.20 -10.07
N ALA A 274 -13.52 4.99 -10.84
CA ALA A 274 -14.95 5.20 -10.61
C ALA A 274 -15.74 3.89 -10.74
N LEU A 275 -15.43 3.07 -11.76
CA LEU A 275 -16.01 1.74 -11.92
C LEU A 275 -15.60 0.77 -10.83
N ALA A 276 -14.33 0.82 -10.44
CA ALA A 276 -13.80 -0.03 -9.37
C ALA A 276 -14.51 0.29 -8.04
N ALA A 277 -14.68 1.56 -7.70
CA ALA A 277 -15.46 1.99 -6.54
C ALA A 277 -16.93 1.53 -6.61
N ALA A 278 -17.58 1.68 -7.77
CA ALA A 278 -18.95 1.21 -8.00
C ALA A 278 -19.12 -0.30 -7.78
N LEU A 279 -18.07 -1.08 -8.04
CA LEU A 279 -18.06 -2.53 -7.96
C LEU A 279 -17.42 -3.07 -6.67
N GLY A 280 -16.97 -2.18 -5.77
CA GLY A 280 -16.23 -2.54 -4.55
C GLY A 280 -14.84 -3.14 -4.82
N VAL A 281 -14.24 -2.86 -5.98
CA VAL A 281 -12.91 -3.31 -6.38
C VAL A 281 -11.86 -2.30 -5.92
N ASN A 282 -10.90 -2.73 -5.11
CA ASN A 282 -9.89 -1.83 -4.54
C ASN A 282 -8.61 -1.71 -5.43
N ARG A 283 -7.91 -0.56 -5.31
CA ARG A 283 -6.78 -0.13 -6.15
C ARG A 283 -5.45 -0.71 -5.66
N GLU A 284 -4.90 -1.69 -6.39
CA GLU A 284 -3.48 -2.04 -6.38
C GLU A 284 -3.08 -2.62 -7.76
N HIS A 285 -1.87 -3.17 -7.91
CA HIS A 285 -1.36 -3.74 -9.17
C HIS A 285 -2.42 -4.58 -9.90
N GLY A 286 -2.75 -4.19 -11.13
CA GLY A 286 -3.73 -4.89 -11.96
C GLY A 286 -5.20 -4.62 -11.61
N THR A 287 -5.56 -3.46 -11.04
CA THR A 287 -6.95 -2.99 -10.87
C THR A 287 -7.81 -3.28 -12.11
N ARG A 288 -7.27 -3.02 -13.30
CA ARG A 288 -7.91 -3.35 -14.58
C ARG A 288 -8.31 -4.83 -14.67
N ALA A 289 -7.39 -5.75 -14.38
CA ALA A 289 -7.64 -7.19 -14.48
C ALA A 289 -8.71 -7.65 -13.48
N LYS A 290 -8.72 -7.09 -12.26
CA LYS A 290 -9.78 -7.40 -11.28
C LYS A 290 -11.13 -6.83 -11.67
N LEU A 291 -11.15 -5.60 -12.16
CA LEU A 291 -12.37 -4.97 -12.66
C LEU A 291 -12.97 -5.85 -13.76
N MET A 292 -12.15 -6.27 -14.72
CA MET A 292 -12.58 -7.20 -15.77
C MET A 292 -13.06 -8.54 -15.20
N ALA A 293 -12.37 -9.11 -14.21
CA ALA A 293 -12.79 -10.36 -13.57
C ALA A 293 -14.10 -10.23 -12.79
N ALA A 294 -14.31 -9.10 -12.10
CA ALA A 294 -15.54 -8.80 -11.37
C ALA A 294 -16.72 -8.60 -12.33
N LEU A 295 -16.48 -7.94 -13.48
CA LEU A 295 -17.48 -7.83 -14.52
C LEU A 295 -17.79 -9.20 -15.15
N ALA A 296 -16.76 -10.02 -15.40
CA ALA A 296 -16.89 -11.35 -16.00
C ALA A 296 -17.51 -12.41 -15.08
N SER A 297 -17.46 -12.24 -13.75
CA SER A 297 -18.08 -13.16 -12.79
C SER A 297 -19.60 -13.03 -12.70
N ARG A 298 -20.15 -11.95 -13.26
CA ARG A 298 -21.59 -11.68 -13.33
C ARG A 298 -22.16 -12.22 -14.64
N SER A 299 -23.40 -12.72 -14.62
CA SER A 299 -24.02 -13.37 -15.77
C SER A 299 -24.37 -12.39 -16.91
N PHE A 300 -25.01 -11.27 -16.58
CA PHE A 300 -25.30 -10.18 -17.51
C PHE A 300 -25.07 -8.84 -16.82
N VAL A 301 -24.27 -7.97 -17.42
CA VAL A 301 -23.97 -6.63 -16.91
C VAL A 301 -24.33 -5.58 -17.94
N LEU A 302 -25.02 -4.51 -17.53
CA LEU A 302 -25.24 -3.34 -18.36
C LEU A 302 -24.45 -2.16 -17.79
N LEU A 303 -23.46 -1.69 -18.55
CA LEU A 303 -22.62 -0.56 -18.17
C LEU A 303 -22.95 0.66 -19.04
N ILE A 304 -23.25 1.79 -18.40
CA ILE A 304 -23.51 3.07 -19.04
C ILE A 304 -22.40 4.04 -18.62
N LEU A 305 -21.65 4.54 -19.59
CA LEU A 305 -20.67 5.61 -19.39
C LEU A 305 -21.21 6.90 -20.01
N ASP A 306 -21.69 7.81 -19.18
CA ASP A 306 -22.36 9.04 -19.61
C ASP A 306 -21.38 10.21 -19.66
N GLY A 307 -21.15 10.76 -20.86
CA GLY A 307 -20.31 11.94 -21.07
C GLY A 307 -18.81 11.64 -21.08
N ILE A 308 -18.36 10.60 -21.79
CA ILE A 308 -16.94 10.20 -21.82
C ILE A 308 -16.03 11.11 -22.65
N GLU A 309 -16.59 12.18 -23.24
CA GLU A 309 -15.86 13.09 -24.13
C GLU A 309 -14.62 13.72 -23.49
N ALA A 310 -14.66 14.05 -22.20
CA ALA A 310 -13.53 14.68 -21.50
C ALA A 310 -12.31 13.75 -21.45
N ALA A 311 -12.50 12.48 -21.05
CA ALA A 311 -11.44 11.48 -21.07
C ALA A 311 -11.00 11.10 -22.48
N TRP A 312 -11.93 10.99 -23.44
CA TRP A 312 -11.59 10.52 -24.79
C TRP A 312 -10.88 11.58 -25.64
N LEU A 313 -11.11 12.87 -25.39
CA LEU A 313 -10.44 13.98 -26.06
C LEU A 313 -9.14 14.41 -25.37
N SER A 314 -8.77 13.80 -24.24
CA SER A 314 -7.52 14.08 -23.54
C SER A 314 -6.32 13.43 -24.23
N GLU A 315 -5.11 13.70 -23.72
CA GLU A 315 -3.88 13.06 -24.22
C GLU A 315 -3.88 11.53 -24.04
N ASP A 316 -4.71 11.01 -23.13
CA ASP A 316 -4.88 9.57 -22.84
C ASP A 316 -5.95 8.89 -23.73
N ARG A 317 -6.29 9.48 -24.88
CA ARG A 317 -7.25 8.89 -25.83
C ARG A 317 -7.01 7.42 -26.13
N THR A 318 -5.74 7.05 -26.35
CA THR A 318 -5.35 5.67 -26.68
C THR A 318 -5.61 4.72 -25.52
N GLY A 319 -5.32 5.12 -24.28
CA GLY A 319 -5.62 4.32 -23.09
C GLY A 319 -7.13 4.11 -22.94
N VAL A 320 -7.92 5.18 -23.07
CA VAL A 320 -9.38 5.12 -23.03
C VAL A 320 -9.94 4.14 -24.08
N GLU A 321 -9.49 4.22 -25.33
CA GLU A 321 -9.91 3.30 -26.40
C GLU A 321 -9.53 1.84 -26.10
N GLN A 322 -8.30 1.59 -25.63
CA GLN A 322 -7.86 0.26 -25.21
C GLN A 322 -8.70 -0.29 -24.05
N PHE A 323 -9.09 0.55 -23.10
CA PHE A 323 -9.91 0.17 -21.97
C PHE A 323 -11.35 -0.15 -22.37
N LEU A 324 -11.95 0.67 -23.22
CA LEU A 324 -13.27 0.40 -23.79
C LEU A 324 -13.26 -0.92 -24.59
N SER A 325 -12.20 -1.16 -25.37
CA SER A 325 -11.99 -2.43 -26.08
C SER A 325 -11.93 -3.63 -25.13
N ALA A 326 -11.21 -3.50 -24.01
CA ALA A 326 -11.15 -4.55 -23.00
C ALA A 326 -12.49 -4.78 -22.30
N LEU A 327 -13.27 -3.73 -22.01
CA LEU A 327 -14.62 -3.84 -21.46
C LEU A 327 -15.55 -4.57 -22.44
N ALA A 328 -15.49 -4.22 -23.73
CA ALA A 328 -16.26 -4.85 -24.80
C ALA A 328 -15.89 -6.34 -25.00
N GLY A 329 -14.67 -6.73 -24.62
CA GLY A 329 -14.22 -8.14 -24.62
C GLY A 329 -14.79 -8.99 -23.49
N VAL A 330 -15.45 -8.40 -22.47
CA VAL A 330 -16.02 -9.14 -21.35
C VAL A 330 -17.32 -9.82 -21.78
N ARG A 331 -17.34 -11.15 -21.69
CA ARG A 331 -18.53 -11.96 -22.02
C ARG A 331 -19.70 -11.58 -21.10
N GLY A 332 -20.88 -11.35 -21.68
CA GLY A 332 -22.09 -10.97 -20.94
C GLY A 332 -22.17 -9.48 -20.56
N LEU A 333 -21.17 -8.66 -20.91
CA LEU A 333 -21.20 -7.21 -20.70
C LEU A 333 -21.83 -6.51 -21.90
N SER A 334 -22.82 -5.67 -21.65
CA SER A 334 -23.38 -4.72 -22.61
C SER A 334 -22.94 -3.30 -22.25
N LEU A 335 -22.44 -2.55 -23.22
CA LEU A 335 -21.86 -1.22 -23.04
C LEU A 335 -22.67 -0.17 -23.79
N ILE A 336 -23.10 0.87 -23.08
CA ILE A 336 -23.67 2.09 -23.67
C ILE A 336 -22.75 3.24 -23.33
N ILE A 337 -22.31 3.99 -24.34
CA ILE A 337 -21.60 5.25 -24.13
C ILE A 337 -22.47 6.41 -24.59
N THR A 338 -22.37 7.55 -23.92
CA THR A 338 -22.87 8.82 -24.44
C THR A 338 -21.69 9.76 -24.67
N MET A 339 -21.66 10.42 -25.84
CA MET A 339 -20.67 11.46 -26.11
C MET A 339 -21.16 12.50 -27.11
N ARG A 340 -20.53 13.67 -27.09
CA ARG A 340 -20.75 14.71 -28.10
C ARG A 340 -20.00 14.42 -29.41
N GLY A 341 -20.61 14.79 -30.52
CA GLY A 341 -20.03 14.64 -31.86
C GLY A 341 -20.61 13.44 -32.62
N ALA A 342 -19.97 13.11 -33.75
CA ALA A 342 -20.40 12.04 -34.66
C ALA A 342 -19.38 10.89 -34.77
N LEU A 343 -18.19 11.07 -34.19
CA LEU A 343 -17.15 10.04 -34.14
C LEU A 343 -17.37 9.17 -32.91
N ARG A 344 -17.07 7.88 -33.03
CA ARG A 344 -17.09 6.90 -31.94
C ARG A 344 -15.66 6.49 -31.59
N PRO A 345 -15.38 6.06 -30.35
CA PRO A 345 -14.07 5.52 -29.98
C PRO A 345 -13.70 4.29 -30.83
N ASP A 346 -12.44 4.19 -31.21
CA ASP A 346 -11.91 3.02 -31.92
C ASP A 346 -11.72 1.82 -30.97
N GLY A 347 -11.59 0.62 -31.54
CA GLY A 347 -11.28 -0.61 -30.78
C GLY A 347 -12.49 -1.35 -30.16
N VAL A 348 -13.71 -0.82 -30.29
CA VAL A 348 -14.96 -1.48 -29.86
C VAL A 348 -15.79 -1.87 -31.08
N ASP A 349 -16.34 -3.10 -31.07
CA ASP A 349 -17.28 -3.55 -32.11
C ASP A 349 -18.69 -3.00 -31.83
N TRP A 350 -18.90 -1.76 -32.26
CA TRP A 350 -20.15 -1.04 -32.11
C TRP A 350 -21.22 -1.55 -33.08
N ILE A 351 -22.44 -1.76 -32.58
CA ILE A 351 -23.55 -2.22 -33.42
C ILE A 351 -23.80 -1.25 -34.59
N PRO A 352 -23.85 -1.75 -35.83
CA PRO A 352 -24.13 -0.93 -37.00
C PRO A 352 -25.58 -0.41 -36.98
N GLY A 353 -25.82 0.76 -37.56
CA GLY A 353 -27.15 1.38 -37.65
C GLY A 353 -27.48 2.39 -36.55
N PHE A 354 -26.59 2.60 -35.57
CA PHE A 354 -26.70 3.70 -34.61
C PHE A 354 -25.97 4.95 -35.14
N GLU A 355 -26.64 5.68 -36.03
CA GLU A 355 -26.22 7.03 -36.44
C GLU A 355 -26.37 8.04 -35.28
N PRO A 356 -25.70 9.21 -35.34
CA PRO A 356 -25.91 10.27 -34.35
C PRO A 356 -27.41 10.57 -34.15
N VAL A 357 -27.81 10.70 -32.88
CA VAL A 357 -29.22 10.83 -32.49
C VAL A 357 -29.88 11.97 -33.28
N PRO A 358 -30.96 11.69 -34.05
CA PRO A 358 -31.57 12.69 -34.90
C PRO A 358 -32.34 13.72 -34.06
N PRO A 359 -32.61 14.93 -34.59
CA PRO A 359 -33.55 15.86 -33.98
C PRO A 359 -34.95 15.26 -33.76
N LEU A 360 -35.72 15.84 -32.84
CA LEU A 360 -37.11 15.46 -32.64
C LEU A 360 -37.98 15.85 -33.83
N SER A 361 -39.00 15.04 -34.12
CA SER A 361 -40.05 15.41 -35.07
C SER A 361 -40.86 16.60 -34.56
N LEU A 362 -41.54 17.28 -35.47
CA LEU A 362 -42.40 18.42 -35.11
C LEU A 362 -43.52 18.00 -34.14
N ASP A 363 -44.08 16.81 -34.33
CA ASP A 363 -45.16 16.28 -33.47
C ASP A 363 -44.67 15.99 -32.06
N ALA A 364 -43.50 15.36 -31.92
CA ALA A 364 -42.88 15.13 -30.61
C ALA A 364 -42.51 16.45 -29.92
N SER A 365 -41.99 17.41 -30.69
CA SER A 365 -41.66 18.75 -30.20
C SER A 365 -42.92 19.48 -29.70
N ARG A 366 -44.04 19.34 -30.42
CA ARG A 366 -45.35 19.88 -30.02
C ARG A 366 -45.88 19.19 -28.75
N ALA A 367 -45.71 17.89 -28.61
CA ALA A 367 -46.12 17.17 -27.40
C ALA A 367 -45.38 17.66 -26.15
N ILE A 368 -44.04 17.81 -26.24
CA ILE A 368 -43.22 18.40 -25.17
C ILE A 368 -43.73 19.81 -24.82
N TRP A 369 -43.91 20.65 -25.85
CA TRP A 369 -44.40 22.01 -25.68
C TRP A 369 -45.75 22.08 -24.97
N MET A 370 -46.70 21.24 -25.40
CA MET A 370 -48.05 21.21 -24.84
C MET A 370 -48.05 20.73 -23.39
N GLN A 371 -47.22 19.76 -23.03
CA GLN A 371 -47.12 19.26 -21.66
C GLN A 371 -46.59 20.32 -20.69
N ILE A 372 -45.67 21.18 -21.14
CA ILE A 372 -45.02 22.19 -20.28
C ILE A 372 -45.81 23.51 -20.28
N SER A 373 -46.15 24.03 -21.46
CA SER A 373 -46.71 25.38 -21.61
C SER A 373 -48.23 25.41 -21.62
N GLY A 374 -48.88 24.37 -22.14
CA GLY A 374 -50.32 24.32 -22.40
C GLY A 374 -50.87 25.30 -23.46
N HIS A 375 -50.06 26.24 -23.96
CA HIS A 375 -50.49 27.31 -24.88
C HIS A 375 -50.19 26.98 -26.34
N THR A 376 -51.10 27.31 -27.28
CA THR A 376 -50.89 27.08 -28.72
C THR A 376 -51.45 28.23 -29.55
N ASP A 377 -50.81 28.51 -30.69
CA ASP A 377 -51.29 29.43 -31.72
C ASP A 377 -50.80 29.01 -33.13
N GLU A 378 -51.12 29.80 -34.15
CA GLU A 378 -50.79 29.51 -35.56
C GLU A 378 -49.27 29.43 -35.84
N ARG A 379 -48.44 30.10 -35.04
CA ARG A 379 -46.98 30.20 -35.25
C ARG A 379 -46.16 29.25 -34.39
N LEU A 380 -46.81 28.42 -33.57
CA LEU A 380 -46.12 27.39 -32.78
C LEU A 380 -45.26 26.46 -33.66
N ALA A 381 -45.76 26.06 -34.83
CA ALA A 381 -45.01 25.22 -35.74
C ALA A 381 -43.73 25.90 -36.26
N ASP A 382 -43.78 27.22 -36.48
CA ASP A 382 -42.61 28.00 -36.92
C ASP A 382 -41.58 28.15 -35.80
N LEU A 383 -42.04 28.36 -34.56
CA LEU A 383 -41.17 28.39 -33.37
C LEU A 383 -40.41 27.07 -33.25
N LEU A 384 -41.13 25.95 -33.23
CA LEU A 384 -40.53 24.62 -33.02
C LEU A 384 -39.55 24.23 -34.15
N ARG A 385 -39.83 24.61 -35.40
CA ARG A 385 -38.87 24.45 -36.51
C ARG A 385 -37.62 25.29 -36.30
N GLY A 386 -37.76 26.50 -35.74
CA GLY A 386 -36.63 27.38 -35.42
C GLY A 386 -35.73 26.89 -34.28
N LEU A 387 -36.20 25.93 -33.46
CA LEU A 387 -35.43 25.29 -32.38
C LEU A 387 -34.68 24.03 -32.85
N ASP A 388 -34.70 23.76 -34.16
CA ASP A 388 -34.01 22.64 -34.82
C ASP A 388 -34.31 21.26 -34.20
N GLY A 389 -35.47 21.09 -33.57
CA GLY A 389 -35.86 19.82 -32.94
C GLY A 389 -34.98 19.41 -31.74
N LEU A 390 -34.25 20.34 -31.11
CA LEU A 390 -33.41 20.06 -29.95
C LEU A 390 -34.26 20.02 -28.66
N PRO A 391 -34.36 18.89 -27.94
CA PRO A 391 -35.19 18.77 -26.74
C PRO A 391 -34.89 19.84 -25.68
N LEU A 392 -33.60 20.14 -25.43
CA LEU A 392 -33.23 21.15 -24.44
C LEU A 392 -33.68 22.56 -24.85
N ALA A 393 -33.56 22.92 -26.13
CA ALA A 393 -34.03 24.21 -26.64
C ALA A 393 -35.56 24.33 -26.57
N ILE A 394 -36.26 23.25 -26.93
CA ILE A 394 -37.72 23.16 -26.83
C ILE A 394 -38.16 23.30 -25.37
N ASN A 395 -37.50 22.60 -24.45
CA ASN A 395 -37.81 22.66 -23.02
C ASN A 395 -37.66 24.10 -22.47
N LEU A 396 -36.52 24.74 -22.75
CA LEU A 396 -36.26 26.13 -22.36
C LEU A 396 -37.36 27.08 -22.88
N MET A 397 -37.72 26.97 -24.16
CA MET A 397 -38.73 27.84 -24.75
C MET A 397 -40.16 27.50 -24.31
N ALA A 398 -40.48 26.23 -24.05
CA ALA A 398 -41.79 25.81 -23.56
C ALA A 398 -42.06 26.35 -22.14
N HIS A 399 -41.05 26.38 -21.27
CA HIS A 399 -41.16 27.06 -19.98
C HIS A 399 -41.42 28.56 -20.13
N ARG A 400 -40.82 29.23 -21.12
CA ARG A 400 -41.16 30.62 -21.47
C ARG A 400 -42.59 30.75 -22.01
N GLY A 401 -43.07 29.72 -22.71
CA GLY A 401 -44.42 29.60 -23.25
C GLY A 401 -45.52 29.52 -22.20
N GLN A 402 -45.21 29.28 -20.91
CA GLN A 402 -46.20 29.37 -19.83
C GLN A 402 -46.73 30.79 -19.65
N ASN A 403 -45.91 31.79 -19.97
CA ASN A 403 -46.21 33.21 -19.74
C ASN A 403 -46.28 34.04 -21.04
N MET A 404 -45.95 33.47 -22.20
CA MET A 404 -45.90 34.17 -23.49
C MET A 404 -46.50 33.30 -24.61
N SER A 405 -47.25 33.90 -25.54
CA SER A 405 -47.75 33.17 -26.70
C SER A 405 -46.61 32.79 -27.66
N PRO A 406 -46.73 31.67 -28.40
CA PRO A 406 -45.70 31.27 -29.37
C PRO A 406 -45.41 32.36 -30.42
N THR A 407 -46.42 33.10 -30.89
CA THR A 407 -46.27 34.23 -31.83
C THR A 407 -45.29 35.28 -31.30
N LEU A 408 -45.47 35.71 -30.05
CA LEU A 408 -44.60 36.70 -29.42
C LEU A 408 -43.18 36.17 -29.22
N LEU A 409 -43.05 34.88 -28.93
CA LEU A 409 -41.75 34.21 -28.81
C LEU A 409 -41.03 34.12 -30.15
N VAL A 410 -41.71 33.80 -31.25
CA VAL A 410 -41.10 33.80 -32.59
C VAL A 410 -40.59 35.19 -32.97
N ASP A 411 -41.38 36.24 -32.73
CA ASP A 411 -40.96 37.61 -33.03
C ASP A 411 -39.75 38.03 -32.20
N THR A 412 -39.76 37.70 -30.90
CA THR A 412 -38.65 37.98 -29.99
C THR A 412 -37.38 37.21 -30.40
N TYR A 413 -37.53 35.92 -30.72
CA TYR A 413 -36.47 35.04 -31.17
C TYR A 413 -35.84 35.55 -32.48
N THR A 414 -36.68 35.93 -33.45
CA THR A 414 -36.24 36.46 -34.75
C THR A 414 -35.51 37.80 -34.58
N ARG A 415 -36.06 38.71 -33.77
CA ARG A 415 -35.44 40.03 -33.49
C ARG A 415 -34.03 39.88 -32.88
N ILE A 416 -33.88 39.01 -31.88
CA ILE A 416 -32.58 38.75 -31.23
C ILE A 416 -31.60 38.10 -32.22
N LYS A 417 -32.06 37.12 -33.00
CA LYS A 417 -31.28 36.48 -34.06
C LYS A 417 -30.75 37.49 -35.08
N THR A 418 -31.58 38.43 -35.55
CA THR A 418 -31.14 39.51 -36.46
C THR A 418 -30.23 40.55 -35.81
N SER A 419 -30.44 40.89 -34.53
CA SER A 419 -29.61 41.85 -33.80
C SER A 419 -28.19 41.34 -33.53
N LEU A 420 -28.03 40.02 -33.36
CA LEU A 420 -26.72 39.41 -33.15
C LEU A 420 -25.92 39.30 -34.46
N LEU A 421 -26.61 39.06 -35.59
CA LEU A 421 -26.01 39.06 -36.93
C LEU A 421 -25.52 40.45 -37.39
N THR A 422 -26.13 41.54 -36.92
CA THR A 422 -25.77 42.93 -37.29
C THR A 422 -24.63 43.53 -36.44
N ARG A 423 -24.28 42.93 -35.29
CA ARG A 423 -23.20 43.39 -34.39
C ARG A 423 -21.79 42.88 -34.73
N GLY A 424 -21.62 42.20 -35.86
CA GLY A 424 -20.30 41.85 -36.40
C GLY A 424 -19.53 40.77 -35.64
N GLN A 425 -20.14 40.02 -34.72
CA GLN A 425 -19.52 38.82 -34.14
C GLN A 425 -19.62 37.65 -35.15
N PRO A 426 -18.50 37.13 -35.67
CA PRO A 426 -18.51 36.10 -36.71
C PRO A 426 -18.61 34.70 -36.08
N THR A 427 -19.65 34.43 -35.31
CA THR A 427 -19.91 33.08 -34.79
C THR A 427 -21.30 32.61 -35.18
N ARG A 428 -21.38 31.45 -35.84
CA ARG A 428 -22.63 30.70 -36.08
C ARG A 428 -23.16 30.20 -34.73
N LEU A 429 -23.84 31.06 -33.97
CA LEU A 429 -24.52 30.63 -32.75
C LEU A 429 -25.59 29.59 -33.11
N THR A 430 -25.67 28.51 -32.34
CA THR A 430 -26.66 27.43 -32.57
C THR A 430 -28.03 27.81 -32.02
N SER A 431 -29.11 27.18 -32.51
CA SER A 431 -30.48 27.38 -32.00
C SER A 431 -30.61 27.20 -30.48
N LEU A 432 -29.81 26.30 -29.90
CA LEU A 432 -29.70 26.10 -28.46
C LEU A 432 -29.10 27.32 -27.75
N GLN A 433 -28.00 27.89 -28.25
CA GLN A 433 -27.37 29.07 -27.65
C GLN A 433 -28.32 30.28 -27.66
N PHE A 434 -29.10 30.47 -28.73
CA PHE A 434 -30.16 31.50 -28.76
C PHE A 434 -31.25 31.25 -27.72
N SER A 435 -31.63 29.99 -27.51
CA SER A 435 -32.66 29.62 -26.53
C SER A 435 -32.17 29.90 -25.10
N ILE A 436 -30.91 29.60 -24.79
CA ILE A 436 -30.30 29.93 -23.50
C ILE A 436 -30.28 31.46 -23.29
N GLU A 437 -29.78 32.21 -24.27
CA GLU A 437 -29.74 33.68 -24.24
C GLU A 437 -31.13 34.30 -23.98
N LEU A 438 -32.18 33.74 -24.60
CA LEU A 438 -33.55 34.23 -24.45
C LEU A 438 -34.12 33.92 -23.06
N SER A 439 -33.78 32.77 -22.47
CA SER A 439 -34.12 32.43 -21.08
C SER A 439 -33.39 33.33 -20.07
N LEU A 440 -32.10 33.63 -20.29
CA LEU A 440 -31.32 34.56 -19.46
C LEU A 440 -31.88 35.99 -19.50
N ASN A 441 -32.46 36.40 -20.63
CA ASN A 441 -33.04 37.74 -20.81
C ASN A 441 -34.52 37.84 -20.39
N SER A 442 -35.06 36.83 -19.70
CA SER A 442 -36.44 36.80 -19.22
C SER A 442 -36.75 37.90 -18.18
N PRO A 443 -38.02 38.33 -18.05
CA PRO A 443 -38.42 39.28 -17.01
C PRO A 443 -38.04 38.82 -15.60
N SER A 444 -38.30 37.54 -15.26
CA SER A 444 -37.97 36.96 -13.95
C SER A 444 -36.46 37.00 -13.66
N MET A 445 -35.62 36.68 -14.65
CA MET A 445 -34.15 36.80 -14.54
C MET A 445 -33.70 38.26 -14.39
N LYS A 446 -34.35 39.22 -15.06
CA LYS A 446 -34.04 40.65 -14.96
C LYS A 446 -34.46 41.25 -13.62
N SER A 447 -35.53 40.75 -13.01
CA SER A 447 -35.96 41.16 -11.67
C SER A 447 -35.09 40.58 -10.55
N ALA A 448 -34.36 39.49 -10.82
CA ALA A 448 -33.50 38.81 -9.85
C ALA A 448 -32.01 38.91 -10.24
N PRO A 449 -31.31 40.01 -9.87
CA PRO A 449 -29.93 40.24 -10.30
C PRO A 449 -28.94 39.17 -9.82
N ASN A 450 -29.23 38.47 -8.71
CA ASN A 450 -28.39 37.39 -8.20
C ASN A 450 -28.55 36.08 -8.97
N ALA A 451 -29.61 35.88 -9.77
CA ALA A 451 -29.86 34.63 -10.49
C ALA A 451 -28.76 34.33 -11.53
N LEU A 452 -28.38 35.32 -12.35
CA LEU A 452 -27.30 35.14 -13.33
C LEU A 452 -25.95 34.88 -12.66
N ARG A 453 -25.68 35.59 -11.55
CA ARG A 453 -24.44 35.43 -10.77
C ARG A 453 -24.37 34.03 -10.16
N LEU A 454 -25.45 33.56 -9.54
CA LEU A 454 -25.57 32.21 -9.00
C LEU A 454 -25.40 31.16 -10.10
N LEU A 455 -26.04 31.34 -11.26
CA LEU A 455 -25.90 30.43 -12.38
C LEU A 455 -24.43 30.32 -12.83
N SER A 456 -23.72 31.44 -12.97
CA SER A 456 -22.30 31.43 -13.36
C SER A 456 -21.41 30.66 -12.39
N LEU A 457 -21.70 30.71 -11.08
CA LEU A 457 -20.99 29.95 -10.05
C LEU A 457 -21.35 28.46 -10.07
N MET A 458 -22.64 28.14 -10.20
CA MET A 458 -23.10 26.74 -10.32
C MET A 458 -22.58 26.06 -11.58
N CYS A 459 -22.22 26.81 -12.62
CA CYS A 459 -21.59 26.25 -13.81
C CYS A 459 -20.17 25.68 -13.54
N LEU A 460 -19.53 26.06 -12.44
CA LEU A 460 -18.27 25.46 -11.96
C LEU A 460 -18.47 24.19 -11.11
N LEU A 461 -19.73 23.80 -10.83
CA LEU A 461 -20.08 22.67 -9.97
C LEU A 461 -20.76 21.56 -10.80
N PRO A 462 -19.98 20.72 -11.52
CA PRO A 462 -20.52 19.70 -12.41
C PRO A 462 -21.37 18.63 -11.69
N ASP A 463 -21.03 18.33 -10.43
CA ASP A 463 -21.76 17.37 -9.61
C ASP A 463 -23.02 17.98 -9.00
N GLY A 464 -23.23 19.30 -9.15
CA GLY A 464 -24.34 20.04 -8.57
C GLY A 464 -24.16 20.36 -7.10
N ILE A 465 -25.20 20.95 -6.50
CA ILE A 465 -25.20 21.42 -5.11
C ILE A 465 -26.58 21.26 -4.47
N ALA A 466 -26.61 20.81 -3.22
CA ALA A 466 -27.85 20.77 -2.44
C ALA A 466 -28.33 22.20 -2.16
N MET A 467 -29.62 22.47 -2.39
CA MET A 467 -30.21 23.81 -2.24
C MET A 467 -29.98 24.39 -0.84
N ALA A 468 -30.07 23.56 0.20
CA ALA A 468 -29.83 23.93 1.59
C ALA A 468 -28.39 24.40 1.90
N LYS A 469 -27.41 24.10 1.03
CA LYS A 469 -26.00 24.49 1.21
C LYS A 469 -25.66 25.82 0.54
N LEU A 470 -26.52 26.38 -0.30
CA LEU A 470 -26.24 27.59 -1.08
C LEU A 470 -25.90 28.78 -0.20
N ASP A 471 -26.75 29.08 0.79
CA ASP A 471 -26.57 30.26 1.66
C ASP A 471 -25.30 30.13 2.54
N HIS A 472 -24.88 28.90 2.87
CA HIS A 472 -23.64 28.65 3.60
C HIS A 472 -22.40 28.79 2.72
N MET A 473 -22.47 28.33 1.45
CA MET A 473 -21.34 28.41 0.52
C MET A 473 -21.15 29.80 -0.10
N LEU A 474 -22.20 30.62 -0.14
CA LEU A 474 -22.19 31.96 -0.76
C LEU A 474 -22.68 33.04 0.22
N PRO A 475 -21.99 33.28 1.35
CA PRO A 475 -22.44 34.25 2.36
C PRO A 475 -22.56 35.69 1.86
N SER A 476 -21.79 36.09 0.84
CA SER A 476 -21.89 37.43 0.24
C SER A 476 -23.14 37.60 -0.64
N MET A 477 -23.81 36.50 -1.01
CA MET A 477 -25.02 36.53 -1.83
C MET A 477 -26.27 36.51 -0.96
N GLN A 478 -27.00 37.62 -0.93
CA GLN A 478 -28.31 37.66 -0.29
C GLN A 478 -29.35 36.88 -1.12
N CYS A 479 -30.16 36.07 -0.43
CA CYS A 479 -31.27 35.31 -1.01
C CYS A 479 -30.85 34.35 -2.14
N ALA A 480 -29.76 33.58 -1.96
CA ALA A 480 -29.30 32.63 -2.97
C ALA A 480 -30.35 31.56 -3.27
N THR A 481 -31.12 31.14 -2.25
CA THR A 481 -32.24 30.22 -2.40
C THR A 481 -33.34 30.77 -3.33
N GLU A 482 -33.69 32.06 -3.23
CA GLU A 482 -34.67 32.69 -4.13
C GLU A 482 -34.14 32.80 -5.56
N ALA A 483 -32.87 33.15 -5.71
CA ALA A 483 -32.19 33.16 -7.01
C ALA A 483 -32.21 31.77 -7.66
N ALA A 484 -32.01 30.70 -6.89
CA ALA A 484 -32.12 29.32 -7.37
C ALA A 484 -33.53 28.97 -7.86
N LEU A 485 -34.58 29.42 -7.16
CA LEU A 485 -35.97 29.22 -7.61
C LEU A 485 -36.24 29.90 -8.97
N VAL A 486 -35.71 31.11 -9.19
CA VAL A 486 -35.81 31.80 -10.48
C VAL A 486 -35.10 31.02 -11.59
N LEU A 487 -33.95 30.41 -11.29
CA LEU A 487 -33.21 29.58 -12.25
C LEU A 487 -33.95 28.29 -12.62
N ILE A 488 -34.65 27.67 -11.66
CA ILE A 488 -35.52 26.52 -11.88
C ILE A 488 -36.72 26.93 -12.75
N GLU A 489 -37.37 28.06 -12.45
CA GLU A 489 -38.48 28.60 -13.25
C GLU A 489 -38.05 28.88 -14.70
N ALA A 490 -36.83 29.40 -14.90
CA ALA A 490 -36.25 29.64 -16.21
C ALA A 490 -35.77 28.36 -16.93
N ALA A 491 -35.89 27.18 -16.29
CA ALA A 491 -35.41 25.88 -16.76
C ALA A 491 -33.90 25.83 -17.08
N LEU A 492 -33.12 26.72 -16.46
CA LEU A 492 -31.66 26.78 -16.60
C LEU A 492 -30.94 25.85 -15.61
N VAL A 493 -31.62 25.50 -14.51
CA VAL A 493 -31.18 24.58 -13.46
C VAL A 493 -32.21 23.46 -13.33
N LEU A 494 -31.73 22.21 -13.27
CA LEU A 494 -32.53 21.04 -12.89
C LEU A 494 -32.53 20.88 -11.37
N SER A 495 -33.67 20.51 -10.80
CA SER A 495 -33.81 20.17 -9.38
C SER A 495 -34.30 18.73 -9.26
N GLU A 496 -33.45 17.86 -8.71
CA GLU A 496 -33.75 16.45 -8.44
C GLU A 496 -33.56 16.21 -6.93
N ALA A 497 -34.65 15.96 -6.19
CA ALA A 497 -34.60 15.75 -4.74
C ALA A 497 -33.84 16.86 -3.95
N GLU A 498 -34.12 18.13 -4.27
CA GLU A 498 -33.44 19.33 -3.71
C GLU A 498 -31.94 19.45 -4.06
N HIS A 499 -31.45 18.63 -4.98
CA HIS A 499 -30.13 18.74 -5.57
C HIS A 499 -30.19 19.50 -6.89
N LEU A 500 -29.50 20.63 -6.94
CA LEU A 500 -29.52 21.56 -8.07
C LEU A 500 -28.36 21.27 -9.02
N ARG A 501 -28.64 21.11 -10.31
CA ARG A 501 -27.63 20.82 -11.33
C ARG A 501 -27.83 21.65 -12.59
N VAL A 502 -26.73 22.16 -13.14
CA VAL A 502 -26.72 22.83 -14.44
C VAL A 502 -26.27 21.83 -15.50
N LEU A 503 -27.02 21.72 -16.59
CA LEU A 503 -26.67 20.84 -17.70
C LEU A 503 -25.41 21.33 -18.44
N SER A 504 -24.56 20.38 -18.83
CA SER A 504 -23.27 20.62 -19.50
C SER A 504 -23.33 21.67 -20.64
N PRO A 505 -24.28 21.64 -21.61
CA PRO A 505 -24.35 22.65 -22.67
C PRO A 505 -24.66 24.07 -22.18
N ILE A 506 -25.38 24.19 -21.06
CA ILE A 506 -25.67 25.49 -20.43
C ILE A 506 -24.41 25.97 -19.71
N ARG A 507 -23.69 25.09 -19.00
CA ARG A 507 -22.42 25.44 -18.33
C ARG A 507 -21.40 25.97 -19.33
N ASP A 508 -21.18 25.27 -20.44
CA ASP A 508 -20.22 25.66 -21.46
C ASP A 508 -20.53 27.08 -21.99
N PHE A 509 -21.79 27.34 -22.33
CA PHE A 509 -22.23 28.65 -22.84
C PHE A 509 -22.10 29.77 -21.80
N VAL A 510 -22.50 29.50 -20.55
CA VAL A 510 -22.48 30.49 -19.47
C VAL A 510 -21.04 30.80 -19.06
N LEU A 511 -20.16 29.81 -18.89
CA LEU A 511 -18.77 30.06 -18.54
C LEU A 511 -18.00 30.82 -19.64
N GLU A 512 -18.36 30.60 -20.92
CA GLU A 512 -17.76 31.33 -22.05
C GLU A 512 -18.21 32.80 -22.11
N LYS A 513 -19.51 33.07 -21.95
CA LYS A 513 -20.08 34.42 -22.14
C LYS A 513 -20.27 35.25 -20.88
N TYR A 514 -20.54 34.61 -19.76
CA TYR A 514 -20.88 35.21 -18.46
C TYR A 514 -20.05 34.54 -17.36
N PRO A 515 -18.71 34.68 -17.39
CA PRO A 515 -17.84 34.06 -16.39
C PRO A 515 -18.17 34.57 -14.98
N PRO A 516 -17.98 33.75 -13.94
CA PRO A 516 -18.25 34.14 -12.57
C PRO A 516 -17.35 35.30 -12.13
N GLY A 517 -17.91 36.21 -11.34
CA GLY A 517 -17.23 37.41 -10.84
C GLY A 517 -17.11 37.45 -9.32
N GLU A 518 -16.31 38.41 -8.83
CA GLU A 518 -16.13 38.68 -7.40
C GLU A 518 -17.32 39.49 -6.81
N PRO A 519 -17.63 39.38 -5.50
CA PRO A 519 -16.93 38.62 -4.45
C PRO A 519 -17.39 37.15 -4.29
N GLU A 520 -18.49 36.73 -4.92
CA GLU A 520 -19.08 35.41 -4.67
C GLU A 520 -18.22 34.25 -5.21
N LEU A 521 -17.37 34.52 -6.20
CA LEU A 521 -16.37 33.56 -6.64
C LEU A 521 -15.35 33.26 -5.54
N THR A 522 -14.94 34.26 -4.77
CA THR A 522 -14.08 34.06 -3.58
C THR A 522 -14.79 33.26 -2.49
N ASP A 523 -16.08 33.49 -2.26
CA ASP A 523 -16.89 32.68 -1.32
C ASP A 523 -16.89 31.20 -1.72
N LEU A 524 -17.18 30.92 -3.01
CA LEU A 524 -17.17 29.56 -3.53
C LEU A 524 -15.80 28.90 -3.38
N ARG A 525 -14.73 29.63 -3.70
CA ARG A 525 -13.35 29.17 -3.52
C ARG A 525 -13.07 28.80 -2.07
N ASN A 526 -13.42 29.68 -1.12
CA ASN A 526 -13.22 29.46 0.31
C ASN A 526 -14.00 28.23 0.80
N ALA A 527 -15.28 28.10 0.40
CA ALA A 527 -16.11 26.96 0.78
C ALA A 527 -15.53 25.62 0.27
N ILE A 528 -15.07 25.57 -0.98
CA ILE A 528 -14.42 24.38 -1.55
C ILE A 528 -13.10 24.07 -0.82
N MET A 529 -12.29 25.10 -0.55
CA MET A 529 -11.04 24.92 0.21
C MET A 529 -11.32 24.41 1.63
N GLU A 530 -12.37 24.87 2.31
CA GLU A 530 -12.77 24.34 3.61
C GLU A 530 -13.16 22.85 3.55
N ILE A 531 -13.86 22.42 2.49
CA ILE A 531 -14.18 21.00 2.31
C ILE A 531 -12.90 20.16 2.22
N THR A 532 -11.86 20.65 1.53
CA THR A 532 -10.58 19.92 1.41
C THR A 532 -9.89 19.67 2.75
N TRP A 533 -10.13 20.49 3.79
CA TRP A 533 -9.57 20.25 5.13
C TRP A 533 -10.02 18.94 5.76
N ASN A 534 -11.14 18.36 5.32
CA ASN A 534 -11.55 17.03 5.78
C ASN A 534 -10.56 15.93 5.39
N SER A 535 -9.66 16.21 4.45
CA SER A 535 -8.53 15.33 4.16
C SER A 535 -7.78 15.03 5.46
N ASP A 536 -7.50 16.02 6.30
CA ASP A 536 -6.68 15.84 7.51
C ASP A 536 -7.28 14.84 8.53
N ARG A 537 -8.53 14.38 8.33
CA ARG A 537 -9.21 13.36 9.14
C ARG A 537 -9.02 11.93 8.62
N ILE A 538 -8.49 11.69 7.42
CA ILE A 538 -8.23 10.33 6.93
C ILE A 538 -7.02 9.76 7.68
N GLY A 539 -7.14 8.52 8.14
CA GLY A 539 -6.25 7.89 9.12
C GLY A 539 -6.73 8.05 10.58
N THR A 540 -7.87 8.70 10.82
CA THR A 540 -8.51 8.79 12.15
C THR A 540 -9.80 7.96 12.22
N SER A 541 -10.45 7.89 13.39
CA SER A 541 -11.76 7.24 13.55
C SER A 541 -12.88 7.84 12.68
N ARG A 542 -12.70 9.07 12.16
CA ARG A 542 -13.63 9.76 11.25
C ARG A 542 -13.29 9.60 9.76
N SER A 543 -12.41 8.66 9.40
CA SER A 543 -11.98 8.45 8.01
C SER A 543 -13.16 8.15 7.07
N LYS A 544 -14.12 7.31 7.50
CA LYS A 544 -15.29 6.95 6.69
C LYS A 544 -16.14 8.16 6.30
N GLU A 545 -16.41 9.06 7.25
CA GLU A 545 -17.16 10.30 7.01
C GLU A 545 -16.40 11.24 6.06
N ALA A 546 -15.11 11.40 6.29
CA ALA A 546 -14.25 12.27 5.47
C ALA A 546 -14.15 11.77 4.02
N ILE A 547 -13.96 10.46 3.82
CA ILE A 547 -13.89 9.86 2.49
C ILE A 547 -15.22 9.96 1.77
N ALA A 548 -16.34 9.68 2.45
CA ALA A 548 -17.67 9.82 1.85
C ALA A 548 -17.91 11.26 1.36
N LEU A 549 -17.58 12.25 2.18
CA LEU A 549 -17.73 13.66 1.83
C LEU A 549 -16.84 14.09 0.66
N LEU A 550 -15.55 13.74 0.71
CA LEU A 550 -14.58 14.14 -0.32
C LEU A 550 -14.84 13.43 -1.66
N SER A 551 -15.22 12.16 -1.63
CA SER A 551 -15.55 11.41 -2.86
C SER A 551 -16.78 11.99 -3.55
N ALA A 552 -17.81 12.36 -2.78
CA ALA A 552 -19.04 12.96 -3.29
C ALA A 552 -18.88 14.40 -3.79
N GLN A 553 -17.78 15.08 -3.44
CA GLN A 553 -17.49 16.46 -3.87
C GLN A 553 -16.27 16.53 -4.78
N PHE A 554 -15.66 15.40 -5.18
CA PHE A 554 -14.40 15.40 -5.89
C PHE A 554 -14.45 16.20 -7.20
N GLY A 555 -15.49 16.02 -8.03
CA GLY A 555 -15.64 16.74 -9.30
C GLY A 555 -15.85 18.24 -9.11
N ASN A 556 -16.65 18.63 -8.11
CA ASN A 556 -16.80 20.03 -7.69
C ASN A 556 -15.48 20.65 -7.22
N ILE A 557 -14.75 19.97 -6.32
CA ILE A 557 -13.47 20.46 -5.78
C ILE A 557 -12.44 20.59 -6.91
N HIS A 558 -12.29 19.55 -7.74
CA HIS A 558 -11.36 19.51 -8.85
C HIS A 558 -11.62 20.66 -9.84
N THR A 559 -12.88 20.84 -10.29
CA THR A 559 -13.24 21.84 -11.29
C THR A 559 -13.02 23.27 -10.80
N VAL A 560 -13.37 23.56 -9.54
CA VAL A 560 -13.18 24.90 -8.96
C VAL A 560 -11.69 25.22 -8.76
N ILE A 561 -10.89 24.26 -8.25
CA ILE A 561 -9.43 24.45 -8.09
C ILE A 561 -8.77 24.60 -9.47
N LEU A 562 -9.15 23.79 -10.45
CA LEU A 562 -8.62 23.85 -11.82
C LEU A 562 -8.96 25.19 -12.50
N HIS A 563 -10.21 25.64 -12.38
CA HIS A 563 -10.62 26.96 -12.86
C HIS A 563 -9.78 28.04 -12.21
N PHE A 564 -9.49 27.91 -10.91
CA PHE A 564 -8.68 28.89 -10.21
C PHE A 564 -7.24 28.90 -10.71
N TRP A 565 -6.58 27.74 -10.89
CA TRP A 565 -5.25 27.66 -11.51
C TRP A 565 -5.19 28.29 -12.91
N LYS A 566 -6.22 28.11 -13.73
CA LYS A 566 -6.31 28.67 -15.08
C LYS A 566 -6.57 30.19 -15.10
N THR A 567 -7.06 30.78 -14.01
CA THR A 567 -7.52 32.18 -13.95
C THR A 567 -6.81 33.05 -12.92
N ILE A 568 -5.74 32.54 -12.27
CA ILE A 568 -5.05 33.23 -11.16
C ILE A 568 -4.72 34.68 -11.53
N PRO A 569 -5.35 35.66 -10.85
CA PRO A 569 -5.08 37.06 -11.13
C PRO A 569 -3.96 37.63 -10.24
N ASP A 570 -3.71 37.02 -9.07
CA ASP A 570 -2.74 37.51 -8.07
C ASP A 570 -2.04 36.38 -7.31
N THR A 571 -0.76 36.61 -7.01
CA THR A 571 0.15 35.70 -6.31
C THR A 571 -0.20 35.48 -4.83
N SER A 572 -1.00 36.35 -4.22
CA SER A 572 -1.34 36.30 -2.78
C SER A 572 -2.07 35.01 -2.36
N GLN A 573 -2.85 34.40 -3.27
CA GLN A 573 -3.65 33.20 -2.98
C GLN A 573 -3.02 31.89 -3.48
N ILE A 574 -1.92 31.96 -4.24
CA ILE A 574 -1.23 30.79 -4.82
C ILE A 574 -0.87 29.74 -3.75
N ASN A 575 -0.38 30.18 -2.58
CA ASN A 575 0.01 29.26 -1.49
C ASN A 575 -1.18 28.56 -0.82
N VAL A 576 -2.35 29.19 -0.82
CA VAL A 576 -3.58 28.57 -0.28
C VAL A 576 -4.09 27.54 -1.29
N LEU A 577 -4.04 27.89 -2.57
CA LEU A 577 -4.46 27.01 -3.66
C LEU A 577 -3.56 25.77 -3.79
N HIS A 578 -2.25 25.95 -3.66
CA HIS A 578 -1.29 24.84 -3.64
C HIS A 578 -1.62 23.85 -2.51
N ARG A 579 -1.88 24.35 -1.29
CA ARG A 579 -2.28 23.50 -0.15
C ARG A 579 -3.59 22.75 -0.39
N ALA A 580 -4.58 23.39 -1.02
CA ALA A 580 -5.83 22.72 -1.37
C ALA A 580 -5.61 21.61 -2.41
N THR A 581 -4.73 21.87 -3.39
CA THR A 581 -4.31 20.90 -4.41
C THR A 581 -3.61 19.70 -3.78
N ASP A 582 -2.62 19.92 -2.91
CA ASP A 582 -1.91 18.85 -2.20
C ASP A 582 -2.85 17.98 -1.35
N ARG A 583 -3.85 18.58 -0.70
CA ARG A 583 -4.85 17.84 0.08
C ARG A 583 -5.73 16.96 -0.79
N LEU A 584 -6.13 17.45 -1.96
CA LEU A 584 -6.92 16.65 -2.91
C LEU A 584 -6.08 15.51 -3.50
N VAL A 585 -4.82 15.77 -3.83
CA VAL A 585 -3.85 14.75 -4.29
C VAL A 585 -3.63 13.69 -3.22
N TRP A 586 -3.45 14.11 -1.97
CA TRP A 586 -3.32 13.19 -0.85
C TRP A 586 -4.60 12.37 -0.62
N PHE A 587 -5.79 12.97 -0.75
CA PHE A 587 -7.05 12.24 -0.71
C PHE A 587 -7.12 11.20 -1.83
N SER A 588 -6.80 11.59 -3.07
CA SER A 588 -6.78 10.68 -4.22
C SER A 588 -5.82 9.51 -4.02
N HIS A 589 -4.67 9.76 -3.40
CA HIS A 589 -3.73 8.71 -3.01
C HIS A 589 -4.29 7.81 -1.90
N ALA A 590 -4.71 8.38 -0.77
CA ALA A 590 -5.12 7.63 0.43
C ALA A 590 -6.43 6.84 0.22
N ALA A 591 -7.42 7.45 -0.43
CA ALA A 591 -8.71 6.84 -0.72
C ALA A 591 -8.75 6.13 -2.08
N SER A 592 -7.64 6.15 -2.84
CA SER A 592 -7.57 5.49 -4.15
C SER A 592 -8.65 5.94 -5.14
N TYR A 593 -9.01 7.23 -5.13
CA TYR A 593 -10.18 7.75 -5.86
C TYR A 593 -9.91 9.10 -6.53
N GLY A 594 -10.36 9.23 -7.77
CA GLY A 594 -10.20 10.44 -8.57
C GLY A 594 -8.79 10.62 -9.14
N ASP A 595 -8.70 11.43 -10.20
CA ASP A 595 -7.46 11.75 -10.90
C ASP A 595 -7.13 13.24 -10.71
N CYS A 596 -5.88 13.53 -10.35
CA CYS A 596 -5.37 14.88 -10.12
C CYS A 596 -4.23 15.25 -11.10
N VAL A 597 -3.99 14.46 -12.16
CA VAL A 597 -2.92 14.73 -13.13
C VAL A 597 -3.11 16.08 -13.83
N GLU A 598 -4.27 16.34 -14.46
CA GLU A 598 -4.54 17.63 -15.13
C GLU A 598 -4.43 18.79 -14.13
N LEU A 599 -4.88 18.58 -12.89
CA LEU A 599 -4.82 19.59 -11.84
C LEU A 599 -3.37 19.97 -11.49
N LEU A 600 -2.49 18.97 -11.34
CA LEU A 600 -1.08 19.17 -11.03
C LEU A 600 -0.31 19.78 -12.21
N GLU A 601 -0.67 19.43 -13.44
CA GLU A 601 -0.12 20.04 -14.65
C GLU A 601 -0.51 21.51 -14.77
N ALA A 602 -1.80 21.83 -14.59
CA ALA A 602 -2.28 23.21 -14.59
C ALA A 602 -1.63 24.04 -13.48
N ALA A 603 -1.44 23.46 -12.29
CA ALA A 603 -0.72 24.10 -11.20
C ALA A 603 0.74 24.37 -11.57
N ALA A 604 1.45 23.38 -12.14
CA ALA A 604 2.83 23.53 -12.58
C ALA A 604 2.99 24.66 -13.61
N VAL A 605 2.15 24.68 -14.64
CA VAL A 605 2.15 25.72 -15.68
C VAL A 605 1.84 27.10 -15.10
N ALA A 606 0.88 27.21 -14.17
CA ALA A 606 0.58 28.47 -13.52
C ALA A 606 1.77 28.99 -12.70
N PHE A 607 2.45 28.12 -11.95
CA PHE A 607 3.67 28.49 -11.23
C PHE A 607 4.80 28.94 -12.18
N GLU A 608 4.97 28.28 -13.33
CA GLU A 608 5.94 28.71 -14.36
C GLU A 608 5.60 30.09 -14.92
N ASN A 609 4.33 30.33 -15.26
CA ASN A 609 3.86 31.61 -15.79
C ASN A 609 4.03 32.78 -14.80
N HIS A 610 4.07 32.50 -13.49
CA HIS A 610 4.28 33.49 -12.43
C HIS A 610 5.74 33.57 -11.95
N ASP A 611 6.69 33.00 -12.70
CA ASP A 611 8.12 32.96 -12.36
C ASP A 611 8.41 32.35 -10.97
N MET A 612 7.63 31.34 -10.58
CA MET A 612 7.75 30.60 -9.32
C MET A 612 8.22 29.16 -9.55
N PRO A 613 9.49 28.95 -9.97
CA PRO A 613 9.98 27.64 -10.42
C PRO A 613 10.02 26.59 -9.30
N LEU A 614 10.02 27.00 -8.03
CA LEU A 614 9.96 26.08 -6.89
C LEU A 614 8.60 25.39 -6.80
N GLY A 615 7.50 26.15 -6.90
CA GLY A 615 6.15 25.59 -6.87
C GLY A 615 5.86 24.69 -8.06
N ALA A 616 6.38 25.06 -9.24
CA ALA A 616 6.31 24.21 -10.44
C ALA A 616 7.01 22.86 -10.23
N ALA A 617 8.24 22.87 -9.70
CA ALA A 617 8.98 21.66 -9.41
C ALA A 617 8.29 20.77 -8.35
N GLN A 618 7.64 21.36 -7.35
CA GLN A 618 6.84 20.63 -6.35
C GLN A 618 5.61 19.98 -6.97
N CYS A 619 4.89 20.67 -7.85
CA CYS A 619 3.76 20.09 -8.58
C CYS A 619 4.22 18.92 -9.46
N ILE A 620 5.37 19.03 -10.15
CA ILE A 620 5.94 17.96 -10.97
C ILE A 620 6.37 16.76 -10.10
N GLN A 621 6.91 17.01 -8.90
CA GLN A 621 7.24 15.94 -7.94
C GLN A 621 5.97 15.22 -7.47
N SER A 622 4.94 15.96 -7.07
CA SER A 622 3.64 15.42 -6.67
C SER A 622 3.00 14.62 -7.81
N LEU A 623 3.13 15.09 -9.06
CA LEU A 623 2.69 14.37 -10.25
C LEU A 623 3.44 13.04 -10.41
N GLY A 624 4.77 13.04 -10.28
CA GLY A 624 5.57 11.81 -10.31
C GLY A 624 5.16 10.81 -9.23
N ASN A 625 4.89 11.28 -8.00
CA ASN A 625 4.41 10.43 -6.91
C ASN A 625 2.98 9.90 -7.15
N ALA A 626 2.08 10.74 -7.66
CA ALA A 626 0.73 10.33 -8.04
C ALA A 626 0.78 9.24 -9.12
N LEU A 627 1.60 9.40 -10.16
CA LEU A 627 1.81 8.40 -11.20
C LEU A 627 2.42 7.10 -10.66
N LEU A 628 3.35 7.18 -9.71
CA LEU A 628 3.92 6.00 -9.03
C LEU A 628 2.84 5.23 -8.26
N SER A 629 1.92 5.94 -7.60
CA SER A 629 0.76 5.33 -6.95
C SER A 629 -0.25 4.74 -7.94
N MET A 630 -0.26 5.21 -9.20
CA MET A 630 -1.09 4.70 -10.30
C MET A 630 -0.43 3.55 -11.05
N ASP A 631 0.74 3.07 -10.61
CA ASP A 631 1.53 2.02 -11.29
C ASP A 631 2.07 2.42 -12.69
N ARG A 632 2.08 3.73 -13.00
CA ARG A 632 2.67 4.30 -14.22
C ARG A 632 4.16 4.58 -14.02
N CYS A 633 4.93 3.53 -13.73
CA CYS A 633 6.33 3.65 -13.30
C CYS A 633 7.24 4.36 -14.32
N SER A 634 7.06 4.13 -15.62
CA SER A 634 7.86 4.78 -16.67
C SER A 634 7.66 6.30 -16.71
N GLU A 635 6.42 6.75 -16.61
CA GLU A 635 6.08 8.18 -16.63
C GLU A 635 6.46 8.85 -15.32
N ALA A 636 6.19 8.19 -14.19
CA ALA A 636 6.59 8.64 -12.86
C ALA A 636 8.09 8.92 -12.77
N ALA A 637 8.93 8.03 -13.33
CA ALA A 637 10.38 8.21 -13.35
C ALA A 637 10.77 9.50 -14.09
N GLY A 638 10.19 9.76 -15.27
CA GLY A 638 10.47 10.96 -16.05
C GLY A 638 10.12 12.26 -15.31
N HIS A 639 8.95 12.31 -14.66
CA HIS A 639 8.55 13.48 -13.85
C HIS A 639 9.43 13.66 -12.61
N LEU A 640 9.76 12.59 -11.89
CA LEU A 640 10.64 12.67 -10.72
C LEU A 640 12.07 13.12 -11.08
N GLU A 641 12.61 12.69 -12.23
CA GLU A 641 13.89 13.18 -12.74
C GLU A 641 13.85 14.64 -13.20
N ASN A 642 12.74 15.06 -13.81
CA ASN A 642 12.50 16.47 -14.16
C ASN A 642 12.46 17.35 -12.90
N ALA A 643 11.71 16.94 -11.88
CA ALA A 643 11.64 17.63 -10.59
C ALA A 643 13.00 17.68 -9.89
N GLU A 644 13.75 16.57 -9.86
CA GLU A 644 15.11 16.53 -9.30
C GLU A 644 16.02 17.56 -9.99
N ARG A 645 16.01 17.61 -11.33
CA ARG A 645 16.79 18.58 -12.10
C ARG A 645 16.40 20.02 -11.79
N ALA A 646 15.10 20.31 -11.67
CA ALA A 646 14.60 21.63 -11.33
C ALA A 646 15.03 22.05 -9.92
N PHE A 647 14.86 21.20 -8.91
CA PHE A 647 15.31 21.48 -7.55
C PHE A 647 16.83 21.66 -7.46
N LYS A 648 17.61 20.87 -8.20
CA LYS A 648 19.06 21.01 -8.27
C LYS A 648 19.48 22.34 -8.87
N ALA A 649 18.83 22.79 -9.95
CA ALA A 649 19.11 24.09 -10.57
C ALA A 649 18.81 25.26 -9.61
N GLN A 650 17.80 25.10 -8.74
CA GLN A 650 17.41 26.08 -7.73
C GLN A 650 18.24 26.00 -6.43
N GLY A 651 19.17 25.04 -6.32
CA GLY A 651 19.94 24.81 -5.11
C GLY A 651 19.14 24.18 -3.95
N ASN A 652 17.92 23.70 -4.20
CA ASN A 652 17.09 23.03 -3.20
C ASN A 652 17.49 21.55 -3.07
N ILE A 653 18.55 21.32 -2.31
CA ILE A 653 19.16 19.98 -2.14
C ILE A 653 18.18 19.00 -1.45
N ARG A 654 17.37 19.47 -0.49
CA ARG A 654 16.43 18.63 0.26
C ARG A 654 15.35 18.01 -0.65
N LEU A 655 14.70 18.83 -1.46
CA LEU A 655 13.65 18.35 -2.38
C LEU A 655 14.20 17.49 -3.52
N GLY A 656 15.39 17.82 -4.04
CA GLY A 656 16.09 16.95 -4.99
C GLY A 656 16.43 15.56 -4.40
N ALA A 657 16.88 15.52 -3.14
CA ALA A 657 17.11 14.27 -2.42
C ALA A 657 15.83 13.44 -2.26
N ARG A 658 14.70 14.11 -2.03
CA ARG A 658 13.38 13.47 -1.90
C ARG A 658 12.90 12.85 -3.21
N CYS A 659 13.13 13.51 -4.35
CA CYS A 659 12.88 12.93 -5.67
C CYS A 659 13.74 11.67 -5.89
N THR A 660 15.02 11.74 -5.52
CA THR A 660 15.93 10.59 -5.61
C THR A 660 15.47 9.42 -4.73
N TYR A 661 15.01 9.70 -3.50
CA TYR A 661 14.46 8.69 -2.60
C TYR A 661 13.21 8.01 -3.21
N SER A 662 12.32 8.78 -3.82
CA SER A 662 11.11 8.27 -4.48
C SER A 662 11.45 7.39 -5.69
N LEU A 663 12.46 7.78 -6.48
CA LEU A 663 13.04 6.95 -7.53
C LEU A 663 13.64 5.64 -6.99
N ALA A 664 14.25 5.67 -5.80
CA ALA A 664 14.80 4.47 -5.17
C ALA A 664 13.70 3.49 -4.71
N LEU A 665 12.56 4.00 -4.24
CA LEU A 665 11.38 3.19 -3.92
C LEU A 665 10.77 2.56 -5.18
N LEU A 666 10.74 3.30 -6.30
CA LEU A 666 10.32 2.77 -7.60
C LEU A 666 11.23 1.60 -8.02
N LEU A 667 12.55 1.78 -7.97
CA LEU A 667 13.51 0.73 -8.30
C LEU A 667 13.39 -0.49 -7.36
N ARG A 668 13.07 -0.26 -6.08
CA ARG A 668 12.78 -1.34 -5.12
C ARG A 668 11.53 -2.13 -5.55
N LYS A 669 10.45 -1.45 -5.96
CA LYS A 669 9.23 -2.09 -6.47
C LYS A 669 9.48 -2.90 -7.74
N GLU A 670 10.35 -2.44 -8.63
CA GLU A 670 10.77 -3.17 -9.84
C GLU A 670 11.79 -4.31 -9.56
N ALA A 671 12.05 -4.63 -8.29
CA ALA A 671 13.07 -5.60 -7.84
C ALA A 671 14.51 -5.29 -8.33
N ARG A 672 14.78 -4.04 -8.72
CA ARG A 672 16.12 -3.54 -9.11
C ARG A 672 16.91 -3.07 -7.89
N TYR A 673 17.16 -4.00 -6.96
CA TYR A 673 17.70 -3.69 -5.63
C TYR A 673 19.09 -3.02 -5.64
N LYS A 674 20.00 -3.41 -6.55
CA LYS A 674 21.34 -2.80 -6.66
C LYS A 674 21.22 -1.29 -6.99
N ASN A 675 20.45 -0.95 -8.02
CA ASN A 675 20.20 0.45 -8.41
C ASN A 675 19.45 1.24 -7.32
N SER A 676 18.53 0.58 -6.59
CA SER A 676 17.84 1.19 -5.45
C SER A 676 18.83 1.58 -4.34
N LEU A 677 19.77 0.69 -3.97
CA LEU A 677 20.80 1.00 -2.97
C LEU A 677 21.69 2.18 -3.38
N GLU A 678 22.08 2.28 -4.65
CA GLU A 678 22.86 3.42 -5.17
C GLU A 678 22.09 4.74 -5.03
N LYS A 679 20.80 4.75 -5.39
CA LYS A 679 19.94 5.94 -5.26
C LYS A 679 19.69 6.30 -3.79
N LEU A 680 19.48 5.32 -2.91
CA LEU A 680 19.34 5.55 -1.46
C LEU A 680 20.60 6.17 -0.86
N GLN A 681 21.78 5.68 -1.26
CA GLN A 681 23.05 6.24 -0.80
C GLN A 681 23.24 7.68 -1.29
N TYR A 682 22.90 7.97 -2.55
CA TYR A 682 22.94 9.34 -3.06
C TYR A 682 21.97 10.25 -2.30
N ALA A 683 20.70 9.86 -2.14
CA ALA A 683 19.71 10.63 -1.38
C ALA A 683 20.16 10.90 0.06
N ARG A 684 20.70 9.88 0.75
CA ARG A 684 21.28 10.01 2.09
C ARG A 684 22.36 11.08 2.14
N THR A 685 23.35 11.04 1.24
CA THR A 685 24.44 12.06 1.23
C THR A 685 23.90 13.47 1.02
N LYS A 686 22.82 13.62 0.25
CA LYS A 686 22.16 14.92 0.06
C LYS A 686 21.40 15.37 1.31
N PHE A 687 20.67 14.48 1.98
CA PHE A 687 20.02 14.79 3.26
C PHE A 687 21.03 15.12 4.37
N GLU A 688 22.21 14.48 4.35
CA GLU A 688 23.33 14.79 5.26
C GLU A 688 23.85 16.21 5.08
N LEU A 689 24.04 16.65 3.82
CA LEU A 689 24.48 18.01 3.49
C LEU A 689 23.52 19.10 3.99
N VAL A 690 22.21 18.80 4.07
CA VAL A 690 21.19 19.74 4.56
C VAL A 690 20.79 19.49 6.01
N HIS A 691 21.52 18.61 6.71
CA HIS A 691 21.24 18.21 8.10
C HIS A 691 19.81 17.68 8.35
N ASP A 692 19.16 17.15 7.31
CA ASP A 692 17.85 16.49 7.43
C ASP A 692 18.06 15.08 7.98
N ARG A 693 17.99 14.95 9.30
CA ARG A 693 18.21 13.67 10.00
C ARG A 693 17.08 12.67 9.76
N ALA A 694 15.85 13.13 9.52
CA ALA A 694 14.71 12.27 9.24
C ALA A 694 14.85 11.60 7.87
N GLY A 695 15.18 12.39 6.83
CA GLY A 695 15.45 11.88 5.49
C GLY A 695 16.65 10.93 5.43
N GLN A 696 17.71 11.21 6.21
CA GLN A 696 18.83 10.28 6.38
C GLN A 696 18.39 8.95 7.00
N ALA A 697 17.68 8.98 8.13
CA ALA A 697 17.22 7.79 8.83
C ALA A 697 16.33 6.91 7.94
N GLN A 698 15.41 7.51 7.18
CA GLN A 698 14.55 6.82 6.21
C GLN A 698 15.35 6.14 5.09
N CYS A 699 16.36 6.81 4.53
CA CYS A 699 17.21 6.22 3.50
C CYS A 699 17.98 5.00 4.04
N ILE A 700 18.49 5.11 5.28
CA ILE A 700 19.26 4.05 5.93
C ILE A 700 18.37 2.86 6.28
N GLN A 701 17.18 3.10 6.82
CA GLN A 701 16.19 2.06 7.10
C GLN A 701 15.81 1.31 5.82
N THR A 702 15.43 2.05 4.76
CA THR A 702 15.03 1.46 3.48
C THR A 702 16.18 0.66 2.87
N ALA A 703 17.43 1.13 3.00
CA ALA A 703 18.60 0.37 2.55
C ALA A 703 18.75 -0.94 3.35
N GLY A 704 18.53 -0.92 4.66
CA GLY A 704 18.48 -2.10 5.50
C GLY A 704 17.42 -3.11 5.06
N GLU A 705 16.21 -2.64 4.74
CA GLU A 705 15.11 -3.48 4.22
C GLU A 705 15.44 -4.07 2.83
N VAL A 706 16.06 -3.29 1.94
CA VAL A 706 16.53 -3.78 0.63
C VAL A 706 17.62 -4.84 0.80
N LEU A 707 18.54 -4.67 1.76
CA LEU A 707 19.56 -5.67 2.10
C LEU A 707 18.94 -6.95 2.68
N GLN A 708 17.84 -6.85 3.44
CA GLN A 708 17.07 -8.02 3.87
C GLN A 708 16.44 -8.74 2.66
N CYS A 709 15.91 -8.01 1.67
CA CYS A 709 15.39 -8.60 0.43
C CYS A 709 16.49 -9.34 -0.38
N LEU A 710 17.73 -8.91 -0.24
CA LEU A 710 18.93 -9.56 -0.80
C LEU A 710 19.52 -10.66 0.10
N HIS A 711 18.89 -11.00 1.23
CA HIS A 711 19.37 -11.96 2.25
C HIS A 711 20.73 -11.63 2.87
N GLN A 712 21.18 -10.38 2.76
CA GLN A 712 22.42 -9.88 3.36
C GLN A 712 22.17 -9.42 4.80
N HIS A 713 21.73 -10.34 5.67
CA HIS A 713 21.25 -10.03 7.02
C HIS A 713 22.29 -9.33 7.91
N ALA A 714 23.58 -9.66 7.78
CA ALA A 714 24.64 -9.01 8.55
C ALA A 714 24.76 -7.51 8.20
N ALA A 715 24.86 -7.19 6.90
CA ALA A 715 24.88 -5.81 6.41
C ALA A 715 23.56 -5.06 6.70
N ALA A 716 22.43 -5.77 6.64
CA ALA A 716 21.14 -5.20 7.02
C ALA A 716 21.08 -4.81 8.50
N ILE A 717 21.63 -5.63 9.40
CA ILE A 717 21.69 -5.32 10.84
C ILE A 717 22.50 -4.04 11.06
N GLU A 718 23.67 -3.89 10.43
CA GLU A 718 24.49 -2.69 10.55
C GLU A 718 23.71 -1.44 10.13
N LYS A 719 23.03 -1.48 8.98
CA LYS A 719 22.23 -0.36 8.49
C LYS A 719 21.02 -0.07 9.37
N LEU A 720 20.29 -1.09 9.81
CA LEU A 720 19.13 -0.91 10.67
C LEU A 720 19.51 -0.39 12.06
N ASP A 721 20.66 -0.77 12.61
CA ASP A 721 21.16 -0.25 13.89
C ASP A 721 21.60 1.22 13.77
N GLU A 722 22.20 1.58 12.63
CA GLU A 722 22.49 2.97 12.26
C GLU A 722 21.19 3.80 12.16
N ALA A 723 20.17 3.29 11.47
CA ALA A 723 18.87 3.96 11.37
C ALA A 723 18.18 4.10 12.74
N LYS A 724 18.25 3.04 13.58
CA LYS A 724 17.72 3.03 14.94
C LYS A 724 18.32 4.17 15.77
N ALA A 725 19.64 4.31 15.76
CA ALA A 725 20.32 5.39 16.48
C ALA A 725 19.88 6.78 15.99
N CYS A 726 19.68 6.96 14.69
CA CYS A 726 19.14 8.21 14.15
C CYS A 726 17.72 8.48 14.64
N PHE A 727 16.83 7.48 14.67
CA PHE A 727 15.46 7.64 15.16
C PHE A 727 15.37 7.86 16.67
N GLU A 728 16.29 7.29 17.46
CA GLU A 728 16.40 7.57 18.90
C GLU A 728 16.72 9.06 19.16
N ILE A 729 17.63 9.64 18.37
CA ILE A 729 17.94 11.08 18.45
C ILE A 729 16.74 11.94 18.06
N LEU A 730 15.90 11.48 17.13
CA LEU A 730 14.70 12.17 16.66
C LEU A 730 13.49 12.00 17.59
N GLY A 731 13.55 11.11 18.59
CA GLY A 731 12.39 10.77 19.43
C GLY A 731 11.30 9.94 18.74
N ASP A 732 11.57 9.39 17.54
CA ASP A 732 10.61 8.55 16.79
C ASP A 732 10.65 7.10 17.31
N MET A 733 10.12 6.90 18.52
CA MET A 733 10.21 5.62 19.24
C MET A 733 9.49 4.46 18.53
N LEU A 734 8.50 4.75 17.68
CA LEU A 734 7.87 3.73 16.83
C LEU A 734 8.85 3.22 15.78
N SER A 735 9.56 4.11 15.09
CA SER A 735 10.57 3.72 14.10
C SER A 735 11.77 3.03 14.76
N VAL A 736 12.16 3.45 15.96
CA VAL A 736 13.16 2.74 16.79
C VAL A 736 12.75 1.29 17.04
N ALA A 737 11.49 1.08 17.43
CA ALA A 737 10.95 -0.26 17.67
C ALA A 737 10.90 -1.12 16.39
N GLN A 738 10.53 -0.53 15.25
CA GLN A 738 10.50 -1.21 13.95
C GLN A 738 11.90 -1.63 13.49
N CYS A 739 12.90 -0.75 13.64
CA CYS A 739 14.30 -1.09 13.38
C CYS A 739 14.77 -2.21 14.31
N ALA A 740 14.51 -2.11 15.62
CA ALA A 740 14.89 -3.13 16.60
C ALA A 740 14.22 -4.50 16.33
N GLN A 741 12.95 -4.51 15.93
CA GLN A 741 12.24 -5.71 15.48
C GLN A 741 12.89 -6.31 14.23
N SER A 742 13.19 -5.49 13.22
CA SER A 742 13.80 -5.92 11.96
C SER A 742 15.21 -6.50 12.18
N ILE A 743 15.99 -5.88 13.07
CA ILE A 743 17.28 -6.41 13.52
C ILE A 743 17.09 -7.76 14.22
N GLY A 744 16.14 -7.86 15.16
CA GLY A 744 15.83 -9.11 15.85
C GLY A 744 15.46 -10.25 14.89
N ASN A 745 14.67 -9.95 13.85
CA ASN A 745 14.33 -10.90 12.79
C ASN A 745 15.56 -11.35 12.00
N SER A 746 16.42 -10.42 11.58
CA SER A 746 17.69 -10.74 10.92
C SER A 746 18.62 -11.59 11.80
N LEU A 747 18.71 -11.30 13.10
CA LEU A 747 19.50 -12.07 14.06
C LEU A 747 18.96 -13.50 14.25
N ARG A 748 17.63 -13.69 14.24
CA ARG A 748 17.02 -15.03 14.23
C ARG A 748 17.43 -15.82 12.98
N LEU A 749 17.44 -15.18 11.81
CA LEU A 749 17.85 -15.81 10.55
C LEU A 749 19.35 -16.14 10.51
N LEU A 750 20.17 -15.37 11.23
CA LEU A 750 21.58 -15.69 11.47
C LEU A 750 21.81 -16.71 12.60
N SER A 751 20.73 -17.25 13.19
CA SER A 751 20.78 -18.21 14.31
C SER A 751 21.46 -17.67 15.58
N GLU A 752 21.22 -16.39 15.90
CA GLU A 752 21.65 -15.76 17.16
C GLU A 752 20.44 -15.41 18.06
N PRO A 753 19.76 -16.40 18.66
CA PRO A 753 18.47 -16.21 19.33
C PRO A 753 18.56 -15.38 20.61
N GLU A 754 19.67 -15.42 21.36
CA GLU A 754 19.85 -14.62 22.57
C GLU A 754 19.95 -13.13 22.24
N LYS A 755 20.75 -12.79 21.21
CA LYS A 755 20.87 -11.41 20.73
C LYS A 755 19.56 -10.91 20.12
N ALA A 756 18.85 -11.78 19.40
CA ALA A 756 17.52 -11.46 18.88
C ALA A 756 16.53 -11.13 20.01
N THR A 757 16.50 -11.95 21.06
CA THR A 757 15.63 -11.74 22.23
C THR A 757 15.92 -10.41 22.92
N ALA A 758 17.20 -10.06 23.08
CA ALA A 758 17.61 -8.76 23.62
C ALA A 758 17.11 -7.59 22.75
N LYS A 759 17.21 -7.71 21.41
CA LYS A 759 16.72 -6.67 20.49
C LYS A 759 15.19 -6.56 20.48
N PHE A 760 14.45 -7.65 20.60
CA PHE A 760 12.99 -7.59 20.81
C PHE A 760 12.62 -6.95 22.16
N GLY A 761 13.42 -7.18 23.21
CA GLY A 761 13.29 -6.46 24.48
C GLY A 761 13.43 -4.95 24.30
N GLN A 762 14.48 -4.49 23.60
CA GLN A 762 14.65 -3.07 23.26
C GLN A 762 13.46 -2.51 22.45
N ALA A 763 12.93 -3.28 21.50
CA ALA A 763 11.76 -2.87 20.73
C ALA A 763 10.53 -2.69 21.62
N ARG A 764 10.32 -3.59 22.59
CA ARG A 764 9.23 -3.48 23.58
C ARG A 764 9.41 -2.25 24.44
N ASP A 765 10.61 -2.05 24.99
CA ASP A 765 10.90 -0.92 25.88
C ASP A 765 10.73 0.42 25.13
N ALA A 766 11.11 0.47 23.85
CA ALA A 766 10.85 1.63 22.98
C ALA A 766 9.35 1.88 22.76
N LEU A 767 8.55 0.82 22.54
CA LEU A 767 7.11 0.94 22.42
C LEU A 767 6.45 1.34 23.75
N GLU A 768 6.93 0.86 24.89
CA GLU A 768 6.45 1.26 26.20
C GLU A 768 6.77 2.74 26.50
N ALA A 769 7.96 3.20 26.12
CA ALA A 769 8.38 4.60 26.22
C ALA A 769 7.64 5.54 25.25
N ALA A 770 7.12 5.02 24.12
CA ALA A 770 6.43 5.84 23.13
C ALA A 770 5.08 6.42 23.60
N GLU A 771 4.59 6.04 24.80
CA GLU A 771 3.21 6.17 25.31
C GLU A 771 2.16 5.63 24.32
N GLU A 772 1.15 4.89 24.79
CA GLU A 772 0.12 4.35 23.89
C GLU A 772 -0.66 5.49 23.23
N ARG A 773 -0.32 5.83 21.98
CA ARG A 773 -1.12 6.74 21.15
C ARG A 773 -2.44 6.04 20.83
N ILE A 774 -3.44 6.24 21.68
CA ILE A 774 -4.79 5.69 21.56
C ILE A 774 -5.27 5.91 20.11
N GLY A 775 -5.54 4.82 19.39
CA GLY A 775 -6.03 4.83 18.02
C GLY A 775 -4.97 4.75 16.91
N ASN A 776 -3.67 4.57 17.21
CA ASN A 776 -2.67 4.25 16.18
C ASN A 776 -2.55 2.72 15.97
N PRO A 777 -3.10 2.16 14.88
CA PRO A 777 -3.10 0.71 14.66
C PRO A 777 -1.71 0.14 14.35
N GLN A 778 -0.81 0.94 13.75
CA GLN A 778 0.56 0.53 13.46
C GLN A 778 1.37 0.30 14.73
N TYR A 779 1.13 1.10 15.78
CA TYR A 779 1.73 0.90 17.09
C TYR A 779 1.28 -0.44 17.70
N SER A 780 -0.04 -0.70 17.75
CA SER A 780 -0.59 -1.94 18.30
C SER A 780 -0.13 -3.18 17.52
N LYS A 781 -0.05 -3.10 16.18
CA LYS A 781 0.50 -4.18 15.33
C LYS A 781 1.97 -4.46 15.65
N THR A 782 2.80 -3.42 15.70
CA THR A 782 4.24 -3.55 16.00
C THR A 782 4.43 -4.14 17.40
N LYS A 783 3.66 -3.67 18.39
CA LYS A 783 3.66 -4.21 19.76
C LYS A 783 3.25 -5.68 19.80
N GLY A 784 2.20 -6.05 19.08
CA GLY A 784 1.79 -7.45 18.94
C GLY A 784 2.91 -8.33 18.37
N ASN A 785 3.55 -7.91 17.28
CA ASN A 785 4.65 -8.66 16.66
C ASN A 785 5.88 -8.80 17.56
N VAL A 786 6.23 -7.75 18.31
CA VAL A 786 7.34 -7.78 19.28
C VAL A 786 7.01 -8.72 20.45
N LEU A 787 5.79 -8.65 21.00
CA LEU A 787 5.34 -9.55 22.07
C LEU A 787 5.33 -11.01 21.62
N ALA A 788 4.92 -11.27 20.37
CA ALA A 788 4.99 -12.61 19.78
C ALA A 788 6.43 -13.12 19.69
N SER A 789 7.37 -12.26 19.29
CA SER A 789 8.80 -12.58 19.21
C SER A 789 9.41 -12.85 20.60
N LEU A 790 8.86 -12.26 21.66
CA LEU A 790 9.18 -12.53 23.06
C LEU A 790 8.37 -13.71 23.66
N ARG A 791 7.66 -14.48 22.83
CA ARG A 791 6.81 -15.62 23.22
C ARG A 791 5.64 -15.29 24.16
N GLN A 792 5.24 -14.01 24.26
CA GLN A 792 4.05 -13.57 25.00
C GLN A 792 2.81 -13.63 24.10
N TYR A 793 2.48 -14.83 23.61
CA TYR A 793 1.52 -15.04 22.53
C TYR A 793 0.10 -14.53 22.85
N THR A 794 -0.39 -14.72 24.08
CA THR A 794 -1.74 -14.25 24.46
C THR A 794 -1.88 -12.74 24.37
N LYS A 795 -0.92 -11.99 24.94
CA LYS A 795 -0.89 -10.52 24.85
C LYS A 795 -0.66 -10.04 23.41
N ALA A 796 0.14 -10.78 22.64
CA ALA A 796 0.39 -10.49 21.24
C ALA A 796 -0.89 -10.57 20.40
N LEU A 797 -1.66 -11.67 20.56
CA LEU A 797 -2.94 -11.86 19.87
C LEU A 797 -3.93 -10.74 20.23
N THR A 798 -4.08 -10.40 21.51
CA THR A 798 -4.95 -9.28 21.93
C THR A 798 -4.57 -7.96 21.24
N LYS A 799 -3.29 -7.60 21.20
CA LYS A 799 -2.84 -6.36 20.57
C LYS A 799 -2.97 -6.38 19.04
N LEU A 800 -2.81 -7.54 18.40
CA LEU A 800 -3.02 -7.69 16.96
C LEU A 800 -4.51 -7.64 16.59
N ASP A 801 -5.40 -8.20 17.41
CA ASP A 801 -6.85 -8.10 17.23
C ASP A 801 -7.35 -6.67 17.43
N GLU A 802 -6.84 -5.95 18.44
CA GLU A 802 -7.11 -4.51 18.62
C GLU A 802 -6.65 -3.71 17.39
N ALA A 803 -5.43 -3.96 16.89
CA ALA A 803 -4.92 -3.30 15.69
C ALA A 803 -5.78 -3.61 14.47
N LYS A 804 -6.15 -4.89 14.27
CA LYS A 804 -7.00 -5.35 13.18
C LYS A 804 -8.36 -4.66 13.21
N GLY A 805 -9.03 -4.61 14.36
CA GLY A 805 -10.32 -3.93 14.51
C GLY A 805 -10.24 -2.43 14.20
N VAL A 806 -9.15 -1.77 14.58
CA VAL A 806 -8.92 -0.36 14.22
C VAL A 806 -8.69 -0.21 12.71
N PHE A 807 -7.83 -1.04 12.09
CA PHE A 807 -7.60 -1.06 10.64
C PHE A 807 -8.90 -1.27 9.85
N GLU A 808 -9.74 -2.23 10.25
CA GLU A 808 -11.07 -2.45 9.66
C GLU A 808 -12.01 -1.26 9.85
N SER A 809 -11.94 -0.60 11.02
CA SER A 809 -12.77 0.58 11.31
C SER A 809 -12.40 1.79 10.45
N ILE A 810 -11.10 1.99 10.17
CA ILE A 810 -10.61 3.09 9.33
C ILE A 810 -10.62 2.74 7.84
N GLY A 811 -10.91 1.48 7.48
CA GLY A 811 -11.02 1.01 6.10
C GLY A 811 -9.68 0.60 5.47
N ASP A 812 -8.63 0.43 6.28
CA ASP A 812 -7.31 -0.04 5.86
C ASP A 812 -7.28 -1.57 5.82
N ILE A 813 -7.52 -2.12 4.62
CA ILE A 813 -7.58 -3.56 4.42
C ILE A 813 -6.17 -4.20 4.46
N LEU A 814 -5.12 -3.50 4.01
CA LEU A 814 -3.76 -4.03 4.02
C LEU A 814 -3.27 -4.20 5.47
N GLY A 815 -3.48 -3.20 6.34
CA GLY A 815 -3.21 -3.29 7.76
C GLY A 815 -3.93 -4.47 8.42
N SER A 816 -5.20 -4.72 8.06
CA SER A 816 -5.97 -5.89 8.53
C SER A 816 -5.41 -7.23 8.00
N ALA A 817 -5.00 -7.28 6.74
CA ALA A 817 -4.39 -8.46 6.12
C ALA A 817 -3.05 -8.80 6.79
N GLN A 818 -2.20 -7.80 7.02
CA GLN A 818 -0.93 -7.95 7.72
C GLN A 818 -1.12 -8.40 9.18
N CYS A 819 -2.12 -7.85 9.90
CA CYS A 819 -2.47 -8.35 11.22
C CYS A 819 -2.90 -9.83 11.18
N SER A 820 -3.71 -10.22 10.21
CA SER A 820 -4.17 -11.60 10.04
C SER A 820 -3.00 -12.56 9.72
N GLN A 821 -2.01 -12.14 8.91
CA GLN A 821 -0.76 -12.89 8.71
C GLN A 821 0.02 -13.07 10.01
N SER A 822 0.22 -11.99 10.78
CA SER A 822 0.91 -12.04 12.06
C SER A 822 0.23 -12.99 13.05
N ILE A 823 -1.11 -12.93 13.14
CA ILE A 823 -1.91 -13.83 13.97
C ILE A 823 -1.75 -15.28 13.49
N SER A 824 -1.80 -15.52 12.17
CA SER A 824 -1.56 -16.84 11.59
C SER A 824 -0.19 -17.40 11.99
N LEU A 825 0.87 -16.59 11.88
CA LEU A 825 2.22 -17.00 12.25
C LEU A 825 2.31 -17.36 13.75
N ILE A 826 1.64 -16.60 14.62
CA ILE A 826 1.59 -16.92 16.07
C ILE A 826 0.91 -18.27 16.29
N HIS A 827 -0.26 -18.50 15.72
CA HIS A 827 -0.95 -19.79 15.82
C HIS A 827 -0.09 -20.94 15.29
N ALA A 828 0.61 -20.74 14.16
CA ALA A 828 1.52 -21.73 13.61
C ALA A 828 2.69 -22.04 14.56
N THR A 829 3.29 -21.03 15.20
CA THR A 829 4.35 -21.23 16.20
C THR A 829 3.88 -21.94 17.47
N GLN A 830 2.58 -21.87 17.78
CA GLN A 830 1.95 -22.61 18.87
C GLN A 830 1.38 -23.97 18.44
N PHE A 831 1.66 -24.41 17.20
CA PHE A 831 1.15 -25.65 16.61
C PHE A 831 -0.38 -25.72 16.42
N HIS A 832 -1.07 -24.58 16.51
CA HIS A 832 -2.50 -24.43 16.21
C HIS A 832 -2.72 -24.28 14.70
N PHE A 833 -2.41 -25.34 13.94
CA PHE A 833 -2.38 -25.29 12.47
C PHE A 833 -3.75 -25.08 11.81
N SER A 834 -4.87 -25.39 12.48
CA SER A 834 -6.22 -25.09 11.98
C SER A 834 -6.50 -23.59 11.95
N GLU A 835 -6.26 -22.92 13.07
CA GLU A 835 -6.46 -21.49 13.27
C GLU A 835 -5.48 -20.68 12.43
N ALA A 836 -4.22 -21.14 12.36
CA ALA A 836 -3.21 -20.54 11.50
C ALA A 836 -3.64 -20.53 10.03
N ARG A 837 -4.14 -21.66 9.54
CA ARG A 837 -4.61 -21.80 8.16
C ARG A 837 -5.81 -20.92 7.85
N GLU A 838 -6.77 -20.83 8.78
CA GLU A 838 -7.93 -19.96 8.60
C GLU A 838 -7.52 -18.48 8.54
N GLN A 839 -6.62 -18.04 9.42
CA GLN A 839 -6.13 -16.66 9.40
C GLN A 839 -5.29 -16.36 8.16
N MET A 840 -4.54 -17.34 7.65
CA MET A 840 -3.80 -17.19 6.38
C MET A 840 -4.74 -17.12 5.18
N ARG A 841 -5.86 -17.85 5.22
CA ARG A 841 -6.93 -17.77 4.20
C ARG A 841 -7.62 -16.41 4.23
N ILE A 842 -7.92 -15.89 5.42
CA ILE A 842 -8.47 -14.53 5.59
C ILE A 842 -7.48 -13.51 5.05
N ALA A 843 -6.21 -13.56 5.45
CA ALA A 843 -5.18 -12.67 4.94
C ALA A 843 -5.09 -12.75 3.41
N GLY A 844 -5.02 -13.96 2.83
CA GLY A 844 -4.98 -14.17 1.39
C GLY A 844 -6.22 -13.61 0.66
N ALA A 845 -7.41 -13.75 1.25
CA ALA A 845 -8.63 -13.15 0.72
C ALA A 845 -8.56 -11.62 0.77
N LEU A 846 -8.12 -11.03 1.88
CA LEU A 846 -7.95 -9.57 2.01
C LEU A 846 -6.89 -9.05 1.02
N TYR A 847 -5.75 -9.75 0.86
CA TYR A 847 -4.74 -9.42 -0.13
C TYR A 847 -5.27 -9.53 -1.57
N LYS A 848 -6.11 -10.52 -1.84
CA LYS A 848 -6.78 -10.68 -3.14
C LYS A 848 -7.77 -9.55 -3.40
N ASP A 849 -8.54 -9.16 -2.38
CA ASP A 849 -9.51 -8.06 -2.43
C ASP A 849 -8.79 -6.73 -2.75
N ILE A 850 -7.67 -6.45 -2.06
CA ILE A 850 -6.85 -5.25 -2.35
C ILE A 850 -5.96 -5.40 -3.58
N GLY A 851 -5.69 -6.61 -4.06
CA GLY A 851 -4.93 -6.86 -5.30
C GLY A 851 -3.45 -6.98 -5.13
N ASN A 852 -3.04 -7.17 -3.90
CA ASN A 852 -1.66 -7.42 -3.56
C ASN A 852 -1.32 -8.85 -3.96
N ARG A 853 -1.07 -9.06 -5.25
CA ARG A 853 -0.71 -10.39 -5.75
C ARG A 853 0.56 -10.93 -5.10
N ALA A 854 1.47 -10.03 -4.68
CA ALA A 854 2.66 -10.41 -3.93
C ALA A 854 2.30 -10.92 -2.53
N GLY A 855 1.41 -10.22 -1.81
CA GLY A 855 0.90 -10.63 -0.51
C GLY A 855 0.03 -11.88 -0.57
N GLU A 856 -0.78 -12.05 -1.62
CA GLU A 856 -1.55 -13.27 -1.88
C GLU A 856 -0.62 -14.47 -2.11
N ALA A 857 0.39 -14.31 -2.97
CA ALA A 857 1.39 -15.35 -3.23
C ALA A 857 2.25 -15.67 -1.99
N GLU A 858 2.55 -14.67 -1.16
CA GLU A 858 3.22 -14.86 0.13
C GLU A 858 2.34 -15.65 1.10
N CYS A 859 1.04 -15.34 1.18
CA CYS A 859 0.08 -16.14 1.93
C CYS A 859 0.02 -17.58 1.42
N MET A 860 0.03 -17.80 0.09
CA MET A 860 0.06 -19.14 -0.49
C MET A 860 1.36 -19.89 -0.12
N GLN A 861 2.50 -19.22 -0.16
CA GLN A 861 3.77 -19.80 0.26
C GLN A 861 3.72 -20.21 1.73
N SER A 862 3.34 -19.31 2.64
CA SER A 862 3.24 -19.63 4.07
C SER A 862 2.18 -20.71 4.36
N TYR A 863 1.08 -20.72 3.61
CA TYR A 863 0.08 -21.80 3.69
C TYR A 863 0.68 -23.15 3.28
N SER A 864 1.47 -23.19 2.20
CA SER A 864 2.15 -24.42 1.77
C SER A 864 3.18 -24.93 2.78
N GLU A 865 3.89 -24.02 3.47
CA GLU A 865 4.81 -24.37 4.56
C GLU A 865 4.06 -25.00 5.75
N GLN A 866 2.89 -24.46 6.11
CA GLN A 866 2.04 -25.04 7.16
C GLN A 866 1.50 -26.44 6.77
N LEU A 867 1.13 -26.63 5.50
CA LEU A 867 0.73 -27.94 4.97
C LEU A 867 1.89 -28.95 4.98
N LEU A 868 3.11 -28.49 4.68
CA LEU A 868 4.33 -29.31 4.76
C LEU A 868 4.58 -29.81 6.19
N MET A 869 4.39 -28.95 7.19
CA MET A 869 4.56 -29.30 8.62
C MET A 869 3.52 -30.31 9.10
N THR A 870 2.30 -30.27 8.56
CA THR A 870 1.21 -31.23 8.86
C THR A 870 1.23 -32.48 7.97
N ARG A 871 2.28 -32.66 7.15
CA ARG A 871 2.50 -33.78 6.21
C ARG A 871 1.44 -33.93 5.12
N ASN A 872 0.70 -32.87 4.80
CA ASN A 872 -0.24 -32.85 3.67
C ASN A 872 0.50 -32.48 2.38
N TYR A 873 1.40 -33.37 1.92
CA TYR A 873 2.38 -33.07 0.88
C TYR A 873 1.78 -32.79 -0.50
N THR A 874 0.64 -33.40 -0.84
CA THR A 874 0.01 -33.20 -2.16
C THR A 874 -0.55 -31.80 -2.30
N GLU A 875 -1.32 -31.34 -1.32
CA GLU A 875 -1.89 -29.98 -1.32
C GLU A 875 -0.80 -28.92 -1.15
N ALA A 876 0.24 -29.22 -0.36
CA ALA A 876 1.41 -28.36 -0.22
C ALA A 876 2.12 -28.15 -1.57
N LEU A 877 2.27 -29.21 -2.38
CA LEU A 877 2.91 -29.14 -3.68
C LEU A 877 2.11 -28.24 -4.65
N ASP A 878 0.80 -28.45 -4.75
CA ASP A 878 -0.08 -27.68 -5.64
C ASP A 878 -0.08 -26.18 -5.29
N THR A 879 -0.16 -25.88 -3.98
CA THR A 879 -0.13 -24.50 -3.48
C THR A 879 1.23 -23.84 -3.75
N CYS A 880 2.33 -24.57 -3.50
CA CYS A 880 3.68 -24.06 -3.69
C CYS A 880 4.01 -23.81 -5.18
N GLN A 881 3.55 -24.69 -6.07
CA GLN A 881 3.68 -24.49 -7.52
C GLN A 881 2.85 -23.29 -8.02
N SER A 882 1.64 -23.11 -7.48
CA SER A 882 0.81 -21.95 -7.77
C SER A 882 1.52 -20.66 -7.34
N ALA A 883 2.04 -20.60 -6.12
CA ALA A 883 2.83 -19.46 -5.63
C ALA A 883 4.05 -19.17 -6.52
N ALA A 884 4.78 -20.21 -6.96
CA ALA A 884 5.92 -20.05 -7.86
C ALA A 884 5.55 -19.43 -9.22
N GLN A 885 4.39 -19.80 -9.78
CA GLN A 885 3.87 -19.24 -11.03
C GLN A 885 3.46 -17.78 -10.84
N TYR A 886 2.78 -17.46 -9.74
CA TYR A 886 2.41 -16.10 -9.38
C TYR A 886 3.64 -15.19 -9.25
N PHE A 887 4.66 -15.60 -8.49
CA PHE A 887 5.90 -14.82 -8.37
C PHE A 887 6.65 -14.68 -9.71
N THR A 888 6.58 -15.69 -10.58
CA THR A 888 7.15 -15.59 -11.95
C THR A 888 6.45 -14.49 -12.75
N ALA A 889 5.11 -14.45 -12.70
CA ALA A 889 4.32 -13.44 -13.40
C ALA A 889 4.55 -12.01 -12.86
N LEU A 890 4.93 -11.88 -11.59
CA LEU A 890 5.27 -10.62 -10.95
C LEU A 890 6.72 -10.16 -11.20
N GLY A 891 7.55 -10.96 -11.89
CA GLY A 891 8.98 -10.66 -12.04
C GLY A 891 9.82 -10.91 -10.79
N GLU A 892 9.21 -11.39 -9.70
CA GLU A 892 9.83 -11.75 -8.41
C GLU A 892 10.61 -13.08 -8.52
N ARG A 893 11.69 -13.07 -9.31
CA ARG A 893 12.47 -14.28 -9.62
C ARG A 893 13.05 -14.96 -8.37
N ASN A 894 13.46 -14.19 -7.37
CA ASN A 894 14.02 -14.74 -6.13
C ASN A 894 12.97 -15.57 -5.36
N ARG A 895 11.79 -15.00 -5.12
CA ARG A 895 10.68 -15.70 -4.45
C ARG A 895 10.16 -16.89 -5.26
N SER A 896 10.12 -16.76 -6.59
CA SER A 896 9.80 -17.89 -7.48
C SER A 896 10.78 -19.05 -7.33
N ALA A 897 12.09 -18.76 -7.32
CA ALA A 897 13.13 -19.77 -7.13
C ALA A 897 13.02 -20.48 -5.77
N GLN A 898 12.68 -19.73 -4.70
CA GLN A 898 12.43 -20.31 -3.38
C GLN A 898 11.24 -21.26 -3.36
N CYS A 899 10.11 -20.86 -3.97
CA CYS A 899 8.95 -21.74 -4.10
C CYS A 899 9.29 -23.01 -4.91
N ARG A 900 10.07 -22.89 -5.99
CA ARG A 900 10.52 -24.07 -6.76
C ARG A 900 11.44 -24.98 -5.93
N TRP A 901 12.36 -24.43 -5.16
CA TRP A 901 13.18 -25.22 -4.24
C TRP A 901 12.31 -25.97 -3.22
N MET A 902 11.30 -25.31 -2.66
CA MET A 902 10.41 -25.92 -1.67
C MET A 902 9.51 -27.00 -2.30
N ALA A 903 9.01 -26.78 -3.52
CA ALA A 903 8.34 -27.82 -4.31
C ALA A 903 9.25 -29.03 -4.56
N GLY A 904 10.55 -28.80 -4.81
CA GLY A 904 11.57 -29.84 -4.88
C GLY A 904 11.69 -30.65 -3.58
N ASP A 905 11.73 -29.99 -2.41
CA ASP A 905 11.75 -30.68 -1.10
C ASP A 905 10.48 -31.50 -0.86
N ILE A 906 9.31 -30.95 -1.18
CA ILE A 906 8.02 -31.65 -1.07
C ILE A 906 8.01 -32.90 -1.96
N LEU A 907 8.49 -32.79 -3.20
CA LEU A 907 8.61 -33.93 -4.13
C LEU A 907 9.57 -35.00 -3.60
N CYS A 908 10.64 -34.62 -2.90
CA CYS A 908 11.53 -35.59 -2.25
C CYS A 908 10.80 -36.40 -1.16
N ARG A 909 9.95 -35.75 -0.37
CA ARG A 909 9.12 -36.39 0.66
C ARG A 909 8.06 -37.32 0.07
N LEU A 910 7.59 -37.02 -1.14
CA LEU A 910 6.73 -37.89 -1.96
C LEU A 910 7.50 -38.97 -2.73
N HIS A 911 8.83 -39.06 -2.58
CA HIS A 911 9.71 -39.97 -3.32
C HIS A 911 9.72 -39.78 -4.85
N HIS A 912 9.31 -38.59 -5.33
CA HIS A 912 9.34 -38.19 -6.73
C HIS A 912 10.67 -37.49 -7.04
N PHE A 913 11.76 -38.27 -7.07
CA PHE A 913 13.12 -37.75 -7.13
C PHE A 913 13.49 -37.05 -8.44
N GLU A 914 13.06 -37.56 -9.60
CA GLU A 914 13.35 -36.92 -10.90
C GLU A 914 12.64 -35.55 -11.05
N PRO A 915 11.32 -35.43 -10.76
CA PRO A 915 10.67 -34.12 -10.67
C PRO A 915 11.31 -33.17 -9.65
N ALA A 916 11.82 -33.69 -8.53
CA ALA A 916 12.53 -32.87 -7.54
C ALA A 916 13.83 -32.29 -8.11
N LEU A 917 14.63 -33.09 -8.83
CA LEU A 917 15.86 -32.63 -9.49
C LEU A 917 15.56 -31.52 -10.51
N ASN A 918 14.48 -31.63 -11.28
CA ASN A 918 14.07 -30.60 -12.23
C ASN A 918 13.75 -29.26 -11.54
N ASN A 919 13.03 -29.31 -10.42
CA ASN A 919 12.71 -28.12 -9.63
C ASN A 919 13.96 -27.49 -8.99
N PHE A 920 14.86 -28.29 -8.42
CA PHE A 920 16.12 -27.79 -7.88
C PHE A 920 17.01 -27.18 -8.95
N LYS A 921 17.08 -27.77 -10.15
CA LYS A 921 17.85 -27.22 -11.26
C LYS A 921 17.31 -25.86 -11.71
N ALA A 922 15.99 -25.75 -11.87
CA ALA A 922 15.35 -24.48 -12.23
C ALA A 922 15.57 -23.40 -11.16
N ALA A 923 15.55 -23.76 -9.87
CA ALA A 923 15.88 -22.85 -8.79
C ALA A 923 17.36 -22.44 -8.80
N GLN A 924 18.29 -23.37 -9.06
CA GLN A 924 19.73 -23.08 -9.17
C GLN A 924 20.02 -22.05 -10.27
N GLU A 925 19.47 -22.24 -11.47
CA GLU A 925 19.66 -21.32 -12.60
C GLU A 925 19.20 -19.90 -12.22
N MET A 926 18.02 -19.78 -11.60
CA MET A 926 17.50 -18.49 -11.12
C MET A 926 18.38 -17.85 -10.03
N PHE A 927 18.81 -18.62 -9.03
CA PHE A 927 19.68 -18.08 -7.96
C PHE A 927 21.06 -17.66 -8.49
N GLN A 928 21.57 -18.36 -9.51
CA GLN A 928 22.84 -18.04 -10.14
C GLN A 928 22.76 -16.75 -10.96
N GLU A 929 21.65 -16.50 -11.68
CA GLU A 929 21.39 -15.21 -12.35
C GLU A 929 21.29 -14.04 -11.36
N LEU A 930 20.81 -14.30 -10.14
CA LEU A 930 20.58 -13.30 -9.10
C LEU A 930 21.80 -13.03 -8.20
N ASP A 931 22.94 -13.69 -8.44
CA ASP A 931 24.10 -13.71 -7.54
C ASP A 931 23.76 -14.14 -6.08
N ASN A 932 22.67 -14.89 -5.86
CA ASN A 932 22.26 -15.37 -4.54
C ASN A 932 23.01 -16.67 -4.18
N THR A 933 24.25 -16.52 -3.75
CA THR A 933 25.19 -17.61 -3.47
C THR A 933 24.74 -18.53 -2.33
N LYS A 934 24.06 -18.00 -1.31
CA LYS A 934 23.57 -18.78 -0.16
C LYS A 934 22.46 -19.74 -0.57
N ASP A 935 21.44 -19.26 -1.28
CA ASP A 935 20.34 -20.11 -1.73
C ASP A 935 20.75 -21.06 -2.86
N LEU A 936 21.72 -20.65 -3.68
CA LEU A 936 22.38 -21.55 -4.63
C LEU A 936 23.06 -22.74 -3.92
N ALA A 937 23.85 -22.47 -2.87
CA ALA A 937 24.49 -23.52 -2.07
C ALA A 937 23.46 -24.46 -1.42
N ARG A 938 22.34 -23.92 -0.93
CA ARG A 938 21.21 -24.69 -0.39
C ARG A 938 20.57 -25.60 -1.44
N CYS A 939 20.36 -25.11 -2.67
CA CYS A 939 19.84 -25.95 -3.75
C CYS A 939 20.81 -27.06 -4.16
N ILE A 940 22.12 -26.79 -4.17
CA ILE A 940 23.15 -27.80 -4.46
C ILE A 940 23.17 -28.87 -3.36
N HIS A 941 23.06 -28.47 -2.10
CA HIS A 941 22.91 -29.37 -0.95
C HIS A 941 21.67 -30.27 -1.09
N SER A 942 20.50 -29.71 -1.39
CA SER A 942 19.28 -30.50 -1.61
C SER A 942 19.41 -31.46 -2.81
N THR A 943 20.10 -31.04 -3.87
CA THR A 943 20.40 -31.91 -5.03
C THR A 943 21.27 -33.10 -4.63
N ALA A 944 22.29 -32.89 -3.78
CA ALA A 944 23.12 -33.97 -3.25
C ALA A 944 22.27 -35.00 -2.47
N ASN A 945 21.32 -34.53 -1.66
CA ASN A 945 20.42 -35.40 -0.91
C ASN A 945 19.56 -36.30 -1.81
N VAL A 946 19.10 -35.77 -2.94
CA VAL A 946 18.33 -36.56 -3.93
C VAL A 946 19.21 -37.54 -4.67
N MET A 947 20.43 -37.14 -5.06
CA MET A 947 21.38 -38.04 -5.72
C MET A 947 21.71 -39.26 -4.86
N TRP A 948 21.75 -39.12 -3.53
CA TRP A 948 21.86 -40.28 -2.63
C TRP A 948 20.64 -41.19 -2.70
N CYS A 949 19.43 -40.64 -2.70
CA CYS A 949 18.21 -41.43 -2.81
C CYS A 949 18.12 -42.20 -4.14
N LEU A 950 18.73 -41.65 -5.21
CA LEU A 950 18.87 -42.29 -6.52
C LEU A 950 20.07 -43.25 -6.62
N SER A 951 20.74 -43.58 -5.51
CA SER A 951 21.91 -44.48 -5.49
C SER A 951 23.11 -43.98 -6.33
N ARG A 952 23.32 -42.66 -6.40
CA ARG A 952 24.47 -42.00 -7.06
C ARG A 952 25.40 -41.34 -6.02
N PRO A 953 26.08 -42.12 -5.16
CA PRO A 953 26.80 -41.57 -4.00
C PRO A 953 28.03 -40.73 -4.35
N ARG A 954 28.72 -41.05 -5.45
CA ARG A 954 29.91 -40.27 -5.88
C ARG A 954 29.53 -38.83 -6.25
N GLU A 955 28.49 -38.67 -7.05
CA GLU A 955 28.01 -37.35 -7.47
C GLU A 955 27.42 -36.57 -6.29
N ALA A 956 26.72 -37.26 -5.39
CA ALA A 956 26.20 -36.64 -4.19
C ALA A 956 27.32 -36.08 -3.29
N VAL A 957 28.42 -36.82 -3.08
CA VAL A 957 29.59 -36.34 -2.31
C VAL A 957 30.25 -35.13 -2.98
N GLU A 958 30.39 -35.15 -4.31
CA GLU A 958 30.94 -34.02 -5.07
C GLU A 958 30.07 -32.76 -4.90
N ARG A 959 28.75 -32.88 -5.08
CA ARG A 959 27.79 -31.78 -4.90
C ARG A 959 27.78 -31.27 -3.45
N LEU A 960 27.83 -32.16 -2.48
CA LEU A 960 27.90 -31.80 -1.07
C LEU A 960 29.19 -31.02 -0.75
N GLY A 961 30.32 -31.42 -1.34
CA GLY A 961 31.59 -30.72 -1.23
C GLY A 961 31.54 -29.30 -1.82
N MET A 962 30.87 -29.13 -2.98
CA MET A 962 30.65 -27.81 -3.58
C MET A 962 29.79 -26.92 -2.68
N ALA A 963 28.66 -27.43 -2.17
CA ALA A 963 27.79 -26.69 -1.26
C ALA A 963 28.54 -26.28 0.01
N LYS A 964 29.33 -27.20 0.58
CA LYS A 964 30.14 -26.93 1.77
C LYS A 964 31.15 -25.80 1.52
N ALA A 965 31.90 -25.85 0.43
CA ALA A 965 32.88 -24.82 0.09
C ALA A 965 32.22 -23.43 -0.09
N MET A 966 31.02 -23.40 -0.67
CA MET A 966 30.23 -22.17 -0.77
C MET A 966 29.83 -21.65 0.62
N PHE A 967 29.29 -22.50 1.51
CA PHE A 967 28.94 -22.08 2.88
C PHE A 967 30.17 -21.65 3.69
N GLU A 968 31.32 -22.28 3.51
CA GLU A 968 32.59 -21.86 4.14
C GLU A 968 33.02 -20.48 3.65
N SER A 969 32.92 -20.21 2.35
CA SER A 969 33.22 -18.88 1.78
C SER A 969 32.28 -17.78 2.29
N LEU A 970 31.04 -18.15 2.61
CA LEU A 970 30.01 -17.26 3.16
C LEU A 970 30.11 -17.10 4.69
N GLN A 971 31.06 -17.79 5.34
CA GLN A 971 31.15 -17.86 6.80
C GLN A 971 29.82 -18.29 7.45
N ASP A 972 29.10 -19.23 6.83
CA ASP A 972 27.83 -19.77 7.33
C ASP A 972 28.05 -21.11 8.06
N PRO A 973 28.31 -21.12 9.38
CA PRO A 973 28.57 -22.34 10.13
C PRO A 973 27.36 -23.28 10.17
N PHE A 974 26.14 -22.76 10.02
CA PHE A 974 24.93 -23.57 9.97
C PHE A 974 24.84 -24.35 8.66
N GLY A 975 25.06 -23.70 7.52
CA GLY A 975 25.12 -24.35 6.21
C GLY A 975 26.21 -25.44 6.14
N VAL A 976 27.38 -25.18 6.74
CA VAL A 976 28.44 -26.19 6.88
C VAL A 976 28.00 -27.37 7.75
N ALA A 977 27.31 -27.11 8.86
CA ALA A 977 26.78 -28.16 9.73
C ALA A 977 25.72 -29.03 9.01
N LEU A 978 24.83 -28.43 8.21
CA LEU A 978 23.86 -29.18 7.39
C LEU A 978 24.54 -30.11 6.38
N CYS A 979 25.64 -29.67 5.77
CA CYS A 979 26.44 -30.51 4.88
C CYS A 979 27.05 -31.69 5.66
N HIS A 980 27.62 -31.45 6.84
CA HIS A 980 28.14 -32.54 7.69
C HIS A 980 27.03 -33.47 8.21
N GLN A 981 25.82 -32.99 8.44
CA GLN A 981 24.68 -33.81 8.88
C GLN A 981 24.28 -34.79 7.79
N SER A 982 24.33 -34.31 6.56
CA SER A 982 24.02 -35.05 5.34
C SER A 982 25.09 -36.11 5.07
N GLU A 983 26.37 -35.75 5.23
CA GLU A 983 27.50 -36.69 5.22
C GLU A 983 27.40 -37.75 6.34
N PHE A 984 27.02 -37.35 7.55
CA PHE A 984 26.83 -38.26 8.68
C PHE A 984 25.70 -39.26 8.42
N ALA A 985 24.56 -38.80 7.92
CA ALA A 985 23.44 -39.66 7.55
C ALA A 985 23.85 -40.69 6.47
N HIS A 986 24.71 -40.27 5.52
CA HIS A 986 25.29 -41.18 4.53
C HIS A 986 26.17 -42.26 5.19
N LEU A 987 27.10 -41.87 6.06
CA LEU A 987 28.00 -42.82 6.74
C LEU A 987 27.23 -43.84 7.61
N LEU A 988 26.12 -43.41 8.22
CA LEU A 988 25.22 -44.31 8.94
C LEU A 988 24.52 -45.32 8.02
N ARG A 989 24.11 -44.93 6.80
CA ARG A 989 23.49 -45.85 5.83
C ARG A 989 24.47 -46.87 5.27
N GLU A 990 25.73 -46.49 5.06
CA GLU A 990 26.82 -47.39 4.65
C GLU A 990 27.31 -48.28 5.81
N ASN A 991 26.73 -48.14 7.01
CA ASN A 991 27.16 -48.80 8.25
C ASN A 991 28.62 -48.54 8.64
N ASP A 992 29.24 -47.46 8.14
CA ASP A 992 30.56 -46.99 8.61
C ASP A 992 30.41 -46.17 9.89
N PHE A 993 30.09 -46.87 10.97
CA PHE A 993 29.91 -46.27 12.29
C PHE A 993 31.14 -45.53 12.81
N LYS A 994 32.35 -45.90 12.36
CA LYS A 994 33.59 -45.30 12.85
C LYS A 994 33.76 -43.90 12.26
N SER A 995 33.55 -43.75 10.95
CA SER A 995 33.55 -42.44 10.30
C SER A 995 32.34 -41.62 10.73
N ALA A 996 31.17 -42.24 10.88
CA ALA A 996 29.96 -41.58 11.37
C ALA A 996 30.18 -40.98 12.76
N SER A 997 30.80 -41.71 13.70
CA SER A 997 31.11 -41.16 15.04
C SER A 997 32.06 -39.96 14.99
N ARG A 998 33.02 -39.92 14.06
CA ARG A 998 33.90 -38.75 13.89
C ARG A 998 33.15 -37.55 13.32
N ALA A 999 32.32 -37.77 12.31
CA ALA A 999 31.46 -36.74 11.73
C ALA A 999 30.46 -36.20 12.77
N PHE A 1000 29.94 -37.08 13.64
CA PHE A 1000 29.04 -36.72 14.73
C PHE A 1000 29.68 -35.79 15.77
N GLU A 1001 30.96 -36.01 16.14
CA GLU A 1001 31.66 -35.10 17.05
C GLU A 1001 31.87 -33.70 16.43
N MET A 1002 32.14 -33.63 15.12
CA MET A 1002 32.20 -32.34 14.42
C MET A 1002 30.83 -31.65 14.34
N LEU A 1003 29.77 -32.41 14.06
CA LEU A 1003 28.39 -31.94 14.10
C LEU A 1003 28.01 -31.40 15.47
N LYS A 1004 28.33 -32.14 16.53
CA LYS A 1004 28.07 -31.73 17.91
C LYS A 1004 28.78 -30.44 18.26
N LYS A 1005 30.04 -30.28 17.85
CA LYS A 1005 30.78 -29.02 18.03
C LYS A 1005 30.12 -27.86 17.28
N ASN A 1006 29.77 -28.07 16.01
CA ASN A 1006 29.21 -27.01 15.16
C ASN A 1006 27.79 -26.63 15.59
N PHE A 1007 26.88 -27.58 15.80
CA PHE A 1007 25.51 -27.28 16.23
C PHE A 1007 25.44 -26.69 17.64
N LYS A 1008 26.32 -27.10 18.57
CA LYS A 1008 26.43 -26.43 19.88
C LYS A 1008 26.95 -25.00 19.76
N ALA A 1009 27.91 -24.74 18.88
CA ALA A 1009 28.41 -23.39 18.64
C ALA A 1009 27.36 -22.46 18.02
N VAL A 1010 26.40 -23.03 17.27
CA VAL A 1010 25.31 -22.30 16.59
C VAL A 1010 24.00 -22.30 17.41
N GLY A 1011 23.96 -22.94 18.59
CA GLY A 1011 22.76 -23.01 19.43
C GLY A 1011 21.59 -23.77 18.79
N LYS A 1012 21.87 -24.79 17.97
CA LYS A 1012 20.86 -25.63 17.29
C LYS A 1012 20.77 -27.01 17.96
N ASP A 1013 20.37 -27.01 19.22
CA ASP A 1013 20.24 -28.25 20.00
C ASP A 1013 19.18 -29.21 19.41
N HIS A 1014 18.14 -28.68 18.76
CA HIS A 1014 17.13 -29.45 18.04
C HIS A 1014 17.70 -30.33 16.93
N GLU A 1015 18.53 -29.74 16.07
CA GLU A 1015 19.14 -30.46 14.95
C GLU A 1015 20.18 -31.46 15.45
N LEU A 1016 20.87 -31.11 16.54
CA LEU A 1016 21.72 -32.07 17.24
C LEU A 1016 20.91 -33.24 17.81
N ALA A 1017 19.77 -33.00 18.46
CA ALA A 1017 18.88 -34.02 19.00
C ALA A 1017 18.38 -34.98 17.91
N LYS A 1018 18.02 -34.47 16.73
CA LYS A 1018 17.73 -35.30 15.54
C LYS A 1018 18.91 -36.16 15.12
N CYS A 1019 20.15 -35.64 15.17
CA CYS A 1019 21.33 -36.43 14.85
C CYS A 1019 21.56 -37.56 15.87
N TRP A 1020 21.34 -37.31 17.17
CA TRP A 1020 21.36 -38.35 18.21
C TRP A 1020 20.29 -39.42 17.95
N GLN A 1021 19.07 -39.00 17.60
CA GLN A 1021 17.99 -39.90 17.23
C GLN A 1021 18.36 -40.75 16.02
N LEU A 1022 18.84 -40.15 14.93
CA LEU A 1022 19.28 -40.84 13.71
C LEU A 1022 20.39 -41.86 14.00
N MET A 1023 21.35 -41.52 14.86
CA MET A 1023 22.39 -42.45 15.29
C MET A 1023 21.82 -43.62 16.09
N GLY A 1024 20.91 -43.33 17.03
CA GLY A 1024 20.21 -44.34 17.83
C GLY A 1024 19.41 -45.30 16.98
N GLU A 1025 18.64 -44.79 16.02
CA GLU A 1025 17.89 -45.58 15.06
C GLU A 1025 18.81 -46.41 14.15
N ALA A 1026 19.91 -45.84 13.64
CA ALA A 1026 20.89 -46.57 12.81
C ALA A 1026 21.53 -47.75 13.58
N LEU A 1027 21.87 -47.53 14.85
CA LEU A 1027 22.37 -48.57 15.75
C LEU A 1027 21.30 -49.62 16.06
N LEU A 1028 20.04 -49.23 16.18
CA LEU A 1028 18.90 -50.14 16.36
C LEU A 1028 18.75 -51.08 15.15
N ARG A 1029 18.85 -50.57 13.90
CA ARG A 1029 18.80 -51.39 12.68
C ARG A 1029 19.91 -52.45 12.64
N ASN A 1030 21.09 -52.09 13.17
CA ASN A 1030 22.27 -52.94 13.24
C ASN A 1030 22.34 -53.81 14.51
N GLN A 1031 21.22 -53.91 15.27
CA GLN A 1031 21.09 -54.73 16.48
C GLN A 1031 22.06 -54.37 17.62
N LEU A 1032 22.57 -53.15 17.64
CA LEU A 1032 23.45 -52.64 18.70
C LEU A 1032 22.63 -51.97 19.82
N PHE A 1033 21.69 -52.72 20.40
CA PHE A 1033 20.61 -52.20 21.27
C PHE A 1033 21.08 -51.38 22.48
N GLY A 1034 22.17 -51.79 23.14
CA GLY A 1034 22.70 -51.05 24.30
C GLY A 1034 23.27 -49.69 23.94
N ARG A 1035 23.94 -49.58 22.78
CA ARG A 1035 24.44 -48.30 22.26
C ARG A 1035 23.30 -47.44 21.72
N ALA A 1036 22.30 -48.07 21.09
CA ALA A 1036 21.10 -47.38 20.62
C ALA A 1036 20.34 -46.69 21.75
N LEU A 1037 20.10 -47.38 22.88
CA LEU A 1037 19.47 -46.81 24.07
C LEU A 1037 20.18 -45.54 24.55
N GLY A 1038 21.51 -45.59 24.71
CA GLY A 1038 22.26 -44.43 25.17
C GLY A 1038 22.16 -43.22 24.24
N GLN A 1039 22.09 -43.44 22.91
CA GLN A 1039 21.91 -42.33 21.97
C GLN A 1039 20.48 -41.78 21.96
N LEU A 1040 19.48 -42.67 22.05
CA LEU A 1040 18.06 -42.28 22.07
C LEU A 1040 17.67 -41.57 23.37
N GLU A 1041 18.26 -41.92 24.51
CA GLU A 1041 18.03 -41.22 25.78
C GLU A 1041 18.57 -39.78 25.75
N GLU A 1042 19.74 -39.56 25.16
CA GLU A 1042 20.29 -38.22 24.99
C GLU A 1042 19.47 -37.39 24.00
N ALA A 1043 18.96 -38.00 22.91
CA ALA A 1043 18.00 -37.36 22.02
C ALA A 1043 16.71 -36.97 22.77
N ARG A 1044 16.17 -37.87 23.60
CA ARG A 1044 14.95 -37.62 24.39
C ARG A 1044 15.14 -36.45 25.36
N LYS A 1045 16.23 -36.44 26.13
CA LYS A 1045 16.54 -35.33 27.06
C LYS A 1045 16.66 -34.00 26.33
N ALA A 1046 17.30 -33.99 25.17
CA ALA A 1046 17.41 -32.78 24.36
C ALA A 1046 16.03 -32.30 23.89
N PHE A 1047 15.16 -33.19 23.40
CA PHE A 1047 13.79 -32.82 23.03
C PHE A 1047 12.91 -32.44 24.23
N GLU A 1048 13.14 -32.97 25.42
CA GLU A 1048 12.46 -32.57 26.67
C GLU A 1048 12.79 -31.12 27.05
N VAL A 1049 14.05 -30.70 26.94
CA VAL A 1049 14.46 -29.31 27.18
C VAL A 1049 13.82 -28.34 26.17
N GLU A 1050 13.59 -28.80 24.94
CA GLU A 1050 12.94 -28.01 23.89
C GLU A 1050 11.41 -28.09 23.88
N GLU A 1051 10.81 -28.86 24.80
CA GLU A 1051 9.37 -29.14 24.83
C GLU A 1051 8.82 -29.71 23.49
N HIS A 1052 9.65 -30.43 22.74
CA HIS A 1052 9.30 -30.93 21.41
C HIS A 1052 8.61 -32.30 21.48
N ALA A 1053 7.29 -32.26 21.72
CA ALA A 1053 6.44 -33.44 21.91
C ALA A 1053 6.59 -34.57 20.84
N PRO A 1054 6.65 -34.29 19.51
CA PRO A 1054 6.80 -35.34 18.51
C PRO A 1054 8.13 -36.10 18.62
N GLY A 1055 9.22 -35.37 18.88
CA GLY A 1055 10.56 -35.97 19.02
C GLY A 1055 10.68 -36.81 20.29
N ILE A 1056 10.06 -36.36 21.38
CA ILE A 1056 9.95 -37.12 22.63
C ILE A 1056 9.21 -38.44 22.39
N ALA A 1057 8.03 -38.38 21.74
CA ALA A 1057 7.23 -39.56 21.44
C ALA A 1057 7.99 -40.57 20.57
N GLN A 1058 8.69 -40.09 19.55
CA GLN A 1058 9.44 -40.96 18.64
C GLN A 1058 10.70 -41.58 19.26
N CYS A 1059 11.40 -40.84 20.12
CA CYS A 1059 12.47 -41.38 20.94
C CYS A 1059 11.95 -42.44 21.92
N MET A 1060 10.82 -42.20 22.60
CA MET A 1060 10.24 -43.19 23.50
C MET A 1060 9.77 -44.45 22.77
N HIS A 1061 9.14 -44.32 21.61
CA HIS A 1061 8.80 -45.47 20.76
C HIS A 1061 10.05 -46.29 20.40
N SER A 1062 11.12 -45.62 19.96
CA SER A 1062 12.39 -46.27 19.60
C SER A 1062 13.11 -46.91 20.79
N ILE A 1063 13.05 -46.29 21.98
CA ILE A 1063 13.54 -46.86 23.25
C ILE A 1063 12.73 -48.10 23.61
N GLY A 1064 11.41 -48.05 23.46
CA GLY A 1064 10.51 -49.18 23.64
C GLY A 1064 10.90 -50.35 22.76
N MET A 1065 11.15 -50.12 21.47
CA MET A 1065 11.64 -51.14 20.53
C MET A 1065 13.01 -51.70 20.93
N ALA A 1066 13.95 -50.86 21.37
CA ALA A 1066 15.28 -51.29 21.81
C ALA A 1066 15.26 -52.11 23.13
N ALA A 1067 14.22 -51.92 23.95
CA ALA A 1067 14.05 -52.58 25.24
C ALA A 1067 13.51 -54.02 25.12
N ILE A 1068 12.74 -54.34 24.08
CA ILE A 1068 12.17 -55.70 23.88
C ILE A 1068 13.27 -56.77 23.77
N PRO A 1069 14.28 -56.64 22.88
CA PRO A 1069 15.34 -57.65 22.72
C PRO A 1069 16.26 -57.77 23.95
N GLN A 1070 16.19 -56.82 24.87
CA GLN A 1070 16.93 -56.78 26.15
C GLN A 1070 16.10 -57.32 27.33
N ARG A 1071 14.90 -57.85 27.08
CA ARG A 1071 13.97 -58.39 28.08
C ARG A 1071 13.47 -57.39 29.11
N ARG A 1072 13.45 -56.10 28.77
CA ARG A 1072 12.90 -55.03 29.62
C ARG A 1072 11.46 -54.73 29.22
N LEU A 1073 10.59 -55.72 29.35
CA LEU A 1073 9.21 -55.68 28.80
C LEU A 1073 8.32 -54.62 29.48
N GLU A 1074 8.47 -54.41 30.78
CA GLU A 1074 7.72 -53.35 31.51
C GLU A 1074 8.16 -51.96 31.06
N CYS A 1075 9.46 -51.77 30.87
CA CYS A 1075 10.02 -50.53 30.33
C CYS A 1075 9.52 -50.29 28.90
N ALA A 1076 9.47 -51.33 28.06
CA ALA A 1076 8.92 -51.22 26.71
C ALA A 1076 7.45 -50.79 26.73
N ALA A 1077 6.62 -51.45 27.55
CA ALA A 1077 5.20 -51.13 27.68
C ALA A 1077 4.96 -49.67 28.14
N SER A 1078 5.68 -49.22 29.16
CA SER A 1078 5.57 -47.85 29.66
C SER A 1078 5.91 -46.81 28.59
N ASN A 1079 6.95 -47.04 27.80
CA ASN A 1079 7.36 -46.13 26.73
C ASN A 1079 6.34 -46.09 25.59
N PHE A 1080 5.76 -47.23 25.17
CA PHE A 1080 4.73 -47.23 24.11
C PHE A 1080 3.43 -46.57 24.55
N VAL A 1081 2.98 -46.78 25.80
CA VAL A 1081 1.78 -46.11 26.34
C VAL A 1081 1.96 -44.59 26.36
N TYR A 1082 3.12 -44.11 26.81
CA TYR A 1082 3.41 -42.68 26.81
C TYR A 1082 3.51 -42.12 25.38
N ALA A 1083 4.28 -42.77 24.50
CA ALA A 1083 4.41 -42.33 23.12
C ALA A 1083 3.04 -42.29 22.42
N GLY A 1084 2.18 -43.29 22.64
CA GLY A 1084 0.84 -43.34 22.09
C GLY A 1084 -0.07 -42.21 22.57
N SER A 1085 -0.01 -41.82 23.84
CA SER A 1085 -0.80 -40.70 24.36
C SER A 1085 -0.37 -39.35 23.75
N VAL A 1086 0.94 -39.16 23.55
CA VAL A 1086 1.48 -37.96 22.90
C VAL A 1086 1.13 -37.93 21.41
N PHE A 1087 1.26 -39.06 20.69
CA PHE A 1087 0.84 -39.16 19.28
C PHE A 1087 -0.63 -38.82 19.08
N ARG A 1088 -1.51 -39.26 19.99
CA ARG A 1088 -2.93 -38.89 20.00
C ARG A 1088 -3.15 -37.39 20.15
N GLN A 1089 -2.43 -36.74 21.07
CA GLN A 1089 -2.55 -35.30 21.31
C GLN A 1089 -2.13 -34.46 20.10
N ILE A 1090 -1.10 -34.89 19.37
CA ILE A 1090 -0.63 -34.18 18.17
C ILE A 1090 -1.35 -34.58 16.88
N GLY A 1091 -2.32 -35.51 16.96
CA GLY A 1091 -3.09 -35.97 15.81
C GLY A 1091 -2.35 -36.95 14.87
N ASP A 1092 -1.24 -37.54 15.30
CA ASP A 1092 -0.51 -38.56 14.53
C ASP A 1092 -1.12 -39.95 14.74
N LYS A 1093 -2.13 -40.27 13.93
CA LYS A 1093 -2.82 -41.57 13.98
C LYS A 1093 -1.89 -42.76 13.71
N SER A 1094 -0.88 -42.59 12.84
CA SER A 1094 0.05 -43.66 12.51
C SER A 1094 0.92 -44.05 13.70
N GLY A 1095 1.45 -43.05 14.41
CA GLY A 1095 2.24 -43.26 15.61
C GLY A 1095 1.42 -43.87 16.75
N GLU A 1096 0.18 -43.42 16.94
CA GLU A 1096 -0.75 -43.98 17.93
C GLU A 1096 -1.06 -45.46 17.65
N GLU A 1097 -1.41 -45.79 16.41
CA GLU A 1097 -1.68 -47.18 15.99
C GLU A 1097 -0.46 -48.08 16.16
N SER A 1098 0.74 -47.59 15.82
CA SER A 1098 1.99 -48.33 16.02
C SER A 1098 2.24 -48.65 17.49
N CYS A 1099 2.10 -47.67 18.38
CA CYS A 1099 2.22 -47.88 19.83
C CYS A 1099 1.20 -48.88 20.37
N ALA A 1100 -0.06 -48.78 19.95
CA ALA A 1100 -1.11 -49.71 20.35
C ALA A 1100 -0.80 -51.16 19.94
N MET A 1101 -0.33 -51.35 18.70
CA MET A 1101 0.10 -52.66 18.20
C MET A 1101 1.27 -53.24 19.00
N PHE A 1102 2.27 -52.43 19.37
CA PHE A 1102 3.39 -52.91 20.19
C PHE A 1102 2.96 -53.29 21.61
N CYS A 1103 1.98 -52.60 22.20
CA CYS A 1103 1.39 -53.00 23.47
C CYS A 1103 0.70 -54.37 23.37
N GLU A 1104 -0.10 -54.63 22.32
CA GLU A 1104 -0.73 -55.93 22.09
C GLU A 1104 0.31 -57.05 21.93
N VAL A 1105 1.38 -56.79 21.17
CA VAL A 1105 2.48 -57.75 21.00
C VAL A 1105 3.17 -58.04 22.35
N LEU A 1106 3.39 -57.04 23.19
CA LEU A 1106 3.98 -57.22 24.52
C LEU A 1106 3.10 -58.07 25.44
N ASP A 1107 1.78 -57.91 25.40
CA ASP A 1107 0.84 -58.71 26.20
C ASP A 1107 0.79 -60.16 25.73
N LEU A 1108 0.92 -60.40 24.42
CA LEU A 1108 1.07 -61.74 23.86
C LEU A 1108 2.39 -62.41 24.29
N ILE A 1109 3.51 -61.68 24.32
CA ILE A 1109 4.80 -62.20 24.80
C ILE A 1109 4.71 -62.59 26.29
N LYS A 1110 4.13 -61.72 27.13
CA LYS A 1110 3.95 -61.99 28.57
C LYS A 1110 3.08 -63.22 28.84
N ALA A 1111 2.14 -63.51 27.95
CA ALA A 1111 1.24 -64.65 28.06
C ALA A 1111 1.80 -65.96 27.46
N ALA A 1112 2.97 -65.93 26.81
CA ALA A 1112 3.55 -67.09 26.13
C ALA A 1112 4.41 -67.96 27.05
N PRO A 1113 4.42 -69.31 26.89
CA PRO A 1113 5.35 -70.19 27.59
C PRO A 1113 6.82 -69.87 27.27
N ARG A 1114 7.76 -70.01 28.23
CA ARG A 1114 9.20 -69.69 28.08
C ARG A 1114 9.91 -70.22 26.84
N ARG A 1115 9.46 -71.33 26.24
CA ARG A 1115 10.02 -71.86 24.97
C ARG A 1115 9.60 -71.04 23.74
N LEU A 1116 8.38 -70.51 23.75
CA LEU A 1116 7.80 -69.68 22.68
C LEU A 1116 8.23 -68.21 22.80
N GLU A 1117 8.62 -67.75 24.00
CA GLU A 1117 9.24 -66.43 24.20
C GLU A 1117 10.47 -66.23 23.31
N CYS A 1118 11.30 -67.26 23.12
CA CYS A 1118 12.54 -67.15 22.34
C CYS A 1118 12.28 -67.06 20.81
N GLU A 1119 11.23 -67.73 20.32
CA GLU A 1119 10.80 -67.70 18.92
C GLU A 1119 10.04 -66.41 18.61
N ALA A 1120 9.24 -65.92 19.56
CA ALA A 1120 8.63 -64.60 19.55
C ALA A 1120 9.71 -63.50 19.52
N GLU A 1121 10.72 -63.59 20.38
CA GLU A 1121 11.88 -62.69 20.41
C GLU A 1121 12.62 -62.67 19.07
N GLN A 1122 12.81 -63.82 18.42
CA GLN A 1122 13.43 -63.88 17.08
C GLN A 1122 12.57 -63.24 15.99
N LYS A 1123 11.25 -63.48 15.99
CA LYS A 1123 10.34 -62.84 15.03
C LYS A 1123 10.23 -61.34 15.25
N ILE A 1124 10.21 -60.89 16.50
CA ILE A 1124 10.24 -59.46 16.84
C ILE A 1124 11.58 -58.83 16.45
N ARG A 1125 12.71 -59.53 16.63
CA ARG A 1125 14.01 -59.07 16.11
C ARG A 1125 14.01 -58.95 14.59
N GLY A 1126 13.45 -59.93 13.88
CA GLY A 1126 13.26 -59.87 12.43
C GLY A 1126 12.35 -58.72 12.00
N TYR A 1127 11.30 -58.44 12.79
CA TYR A 1127 10.39 -57.32 12.58
C TYR A 1127 11.05 -55.96 12.84
N ILE A 1128 11.83 -55.81 13.91
CA ILE A 1128 12.62 -54.60 14.18
C ILE A 1128 13.58 -54.34 13.01
N LEU A 1129 14.20 -55.38 12.46
CA LEU A 1129 15.04 -55.29 11.26
C LEU A 1129 14.24 -54.79 10.05
N TRP A 1130 13.07 -55.39 9.82
CA TRP A 1130 12.20 -55.06 8.70
C TRP A 1130 11.59 -53.65 8.80
N HIS A 1131 11.19 -53.23 10.00
CA HIS A 1131 10.65 -51.90 10.29
C HIS A 1131 11.73 -50.82 10.17
N THR A 1132 12.97 -51.14 10.54
CA THR A 1132 14.06 -50.19 10.42
C THR A 1132 14.58 -50.03 8.98
N GLU A 1133 14.32 -51.01 8.09
CA GLU A 1133 14.66 -50.91 6.66
C GLU A 1133 13.62 -50.17 5.80
N ARG A 1134 12.37 -50.05 6.23
CA ARG A 1134 11.29 -49.37 5.48
C ARG A 1134 10.63 -48.27 6.29
N HIS A 1135 10.66 -47.04 5.79
CA HIS A 1135 9.79 -45.98 6.30
C HIS A 1135 8.38 -46.13 5.68
N LEU A 1136 7.43 -46.47 6.55
CA LEU A 1136 5.96 -46.47 6.42
C LEU A 1136 5.30 -47.31 5.30
N TYR A 1137 4.11 -47.84 5.62
CA TYR A 1137 3.10 -48.53 4.79
C TYR A 1137 2.91 -50.05 4.88
N ALA A 1138 3.70 -50.80 5.65
CA ALA A 1138 3.41 -52.23 5.85
C ALA A 1138 3.38 -52.67 7.33
N GLU A 1139 3.24 -51.70 8.23
CA GLU A 1139 3.32 -51.87 9.70
C GLU A 1139 2.21 -52.77 10.24
N ALA A 1140 0.97 -52.57 9.77
CA ALA A 1140 -0.19 -53.27 10.31
C ALA A 1140 -0.25 -54.75 9.89
N ASP A 1141 0.14 -55.10 8.66
CA ASP A 1141 0.03 -56.49 8.17
C ASP A 1141 1.10 -57.42 8.75
N ALA A 1142 2.29 -56.90 9.02
CA ALA A 1142 3.37 -57.66 9.65
C ALA A 1142 3.17 -57.81 11.16
N CYS A 1143 2.72 -56.77 11.88
CA CYS A 1143 2.31 -56.90 13.29
C CYS A 1143 1.11 -57.84 13.44
N ARG A 1144 0.10 -57.75 12.57
CA ARG A 1144 -1.00 -58.72 12.53
C ARG A 1144 -0.52 -60.14 12.22
N ALA A 1145 0.47 -60.31 11.34
CA ALA A 1145 1.07 -61.62 11.07
C ALA A 1145 1.85 -62.18 12.27
N VAL A 1146 2.56 -61.32 13.04
CA VAL A 1146 3.24 -61.71 14.29
C VAL A 1146 2.22 -62.05 15.38
N ALA A 1147 1.21 -61.21 15.59
CA ALA A 1147 0.12 -61.45 16.53
C ALA A 1147 -0.65 -62.74 16.19
N ALA A 1148 -1.02 -62.94 14.92
CA ALA A 1148 -1.67 -64.16 14.44
C ALA A 1148 -0.77 -65.39 14.58
N ALA A 1149 0.54 -65.27 14.34
CA ALA A 1149 1.48 -66.37 14.57
C ALA A 1149 1.61 -66.71 16.07
N LEU A 1150 1.60 -65.71 16.95
CA LEU A 1150 1.64 -65.91 18.41
C LEU A 1150 0.32 -66.50 18.94
N GLU A 1151 -0.83 -66.04 18.45
CA GLU A 1151 -2.14 -66.62 18.77
C GLU A 1151 -2.25 -68.07 18.29
N LYS A 1152 -1.81 -68.37 17.07
CA LYS A 1152 -1.80 -69.73 16.53
C LYS A 1152 -0.90 -70.67 17.35
N LEU A 1153 0.28 -70.18 17.77
CA LEU A 1153 1.19 -70.93 18.65
C LEU A 1153 0.64 -71.09 20.09
N LYS A 1154 -0.16 -70.13 20.57
CA LYS A 1154 -0.88 -70.21 21.86
C LYS A 1154 -1.99 -71.27 21.83
N LEU A 1155 -2.65 -71.45 20.69
CA LEU A 1155 -3.65 -72.51 20.46
C LEU A 1155 -3.03 -73.90 20.31
N GLU A 1156 -1.82 -74.00 19.76
CA GLU A 1156 -1.08 -75.28 19.59
C GLU A 1156 -0.37 -75.75 20.88
N ALA A 1157 -0.23 -74.89 21.89
CA ALA A 1157 0.36 -75.20 23.20
C ALA A 1157 -0.62 -75.88 24.18
N THR A 1158 -1.44 -76.82 23.71
CA THR A 1158 -2.28 -77.68 24.58
C THR A 1158 -1.50 -78.91 25.07
N PRO A 1159 -1.71 -79.39 26.31
CA PRO A 1159 -0.86 -80.38 26.96
C PRO A 1159 -1.21 -81.82 26.55
N SER A 1160 -1.18 -82.14 25.25
CA SER A 1160 -1.20 -83.54 24.81
C SER A 1160 -0.54 -83.74 23.45
N GLY A 1161 0.63 -84.37 23.48
CA GLY A 1161 0.99 -85.42 22.53
C GLY A 1161 1.46 -85.01 21.13
N SER A 1162 2.78 -84.90 20.98
CA SER A 1162 3.54 -85.44 19.85
C SER A 1162 2.94 -85.31 18.44
N ARG A 1163 3.22 -84.20 17.75
CA ARG A 1163 3.52 -84.21 16.31
C ARG A 1163 4.51 -83.08 15.99
N THR A 1164 5.75 -83.52 15.97
CA THR A 1164 7.00 -82.91 15.53
C THR A 1164 6.90 -81.89 14.39
N VAL A 1165 7.44 -80.69 14.63
CA VAL A 1165 8.56 -79.98 13.94
C VAL A 1165 8.58 -79.92 12.40
N ALA A 1166 8.05 -80.89 11.66
CA ALA A 1166 8.03 -80.93 10.20
C ALA A 1166 7.03 -79.94 9.55
N GLN A 1167 6.04 -79.44 10.30
CA GLN A 1167 5.11 -78.41 9.81
C GLN A 1167 5.61 -76.97 10.02
N LEU A 1168 6.69 -76.77 10.78
CA LEU A 1168 7.32 -75.46 10.98
C LEU A 1168 8.27 -75.08 9.82
N ASP A 1169 8.85 -76.06 9.13
CA ASP A 1169 9.71 -75.81 7.95
C ASP A 1169 8.92 -75.34 6.71
N GLU A 1170 7.63 -75.69 6.58
CA GLU A 1170 6.76 -75.16 5.52
C GLU A 1170 6.44 -73.66 5.68
N LEU A 1171 6.58 -73.12 6.89
CA LEU A 1171 6.43 -71.69 7.18
C LEU A 1171 7.73 -70.89 6.97
N GLN A 1172 8.90 -71.54 6.90
CA GLN A 1172 10.18 -70.86 6.65
C GLN A 1172 10.45 -70.55 5.16
N ALA A 1173 9.67 -71.10 4.23
CA ALA A 1173 9.99 -71.07 2.80
C ALA A 1173 9.03 -70.25 1.89
N ARG A 1174 8.18 -69.37 2.43
CA ARG A 1174 7.50 -68.36 1.61
C ARG A 1174 8.14 -66.99 1.81
N PRO A 1175 9.09 -66.57 0.94
CA PRO A 1175 9.34 -65.15 0.83
C PRO A 1175 8.02 -64.52 0.43
N ILE A 1176 7.55 -63.55 1.20
CA ILE A 1176 6.43 -62.70 0.84
C ILE A 1176 6.79 -62.09 -0.52
N ARG A 1177 6.24 -62.64 -1.60
CA ARG A 1177 6.30 -62.06 -2.93
C ARG A 1177 5.49 -60.77 -2.89
N ALA A 1178 6.13 -59.67 -2.49
CA ALA A 1178 5.67 -58.35 -2.89
C ALA A 1178 5.82 -58.24 -4.41
N LYS A 1179 4.77 -57.76 -5.08
CA LYS A 1179 4.69 -57.51 -6.54
C LYS A 1179 5.68 -56.46 -7.08
N THR A 1180 6.85 -56.25 -6.45
CA THR A 1180 7.79 -55.19 -6.81
C THR A 1180 9.13 -55.66 -7.38
N GLY A 1181 9.32 -56.95 -7.70
CA GLY A 1181 10.37 -57.37 -8.63
C GLY A 1181 11.83 -57.41 -8.12
N TRP A 1182 12.12 -57.21 -6.84
CA TRP A 1182 13.49 -57.30 -6.31
C TRP A 1182 13.78 -58.66 -5.65
N ARG A 1183 14.78 -59.39 -6.16
CA ARG A 1183 15.36 -60.60 -5.53
C ARG A 1183 16.57 -60.20 -4.67
N TRP A 1184 16.57 -60.57 -3.39
CA TRP A 1184 17.79 -60.57 -2.56
C TRP A 1184 18.39 -61.99 -2.51
N LYS A 1185 19.65 -62.14 -2.96
CA LYS A 1185 20.48 -63.31 -2.67
C LYS A 1185 21.08 -63.12 -1.28
N ILE A 1186 20.73 -64.00 -0.33
CA ILE A 1186 21.42 -64.07 0.97
C ILE A 1186 22.82 -64.64 0.72
N GLY A 1187 23.84 -63.79 0.77
CA GLY A 1187 25.24 -64.19 0.72
C GLY A 1187 25.66 -64.76 2.06
N SER A 1188 25.87 -66.07 2.14
CA SER A 1188 26.51 -66.72 3.29
C SER A 1188 27.98 -66.27 3.39
N LEU A 1189 28.34 -65.55 4.44
CA LEU A 1189 29.73 -65.35 4.86
C LEU A 1189 30.32 -66.68 5.36
N ARG A 1190 30.82 -67.51 4.44
CA ARG A 1190 31.87 -68.49 4.77
C ARG A 1190 33.22 -67.78 4.65
N LYS A 1191 33.97 -67.77 5.77
CA LYS A 1191 35.39 -67.40 5.88
C LYS A 1191 36.17 -67.75 4.61
N LYS A 1192 36.81 -66.76 3.98
CA LYS A 1192 38.00 -66.98 3.16
C LYS A 1192 39.22 -66.61 3.99
N GLN A 1193 39.86 -67.63 4.58
CA GLN A 1193 41.32 -67.63 4.68
C GLN A 1193 41.89 -67.84 3.26
N GLY A 1194 43.11 -67.34 3.06
CA GLY A 1194 43.66 -66.98 1.76
C GLY A 1194 43.76 -68.10 0.74
N ASP A 1195 43.80 -67.69 -0.53
CA ASP A 1195 44.96 -68.01 -1.35
C ASP A 1195 45.05 -67.07 -2.56
N ALA A 1196 46.28 -66.78 -2.92
CA ALA A 1196 46.68 -65.97 -4.06
C ALA A 1196 46.31 -66.64 -5.40
N GLY A 1197 46.08 -65.83 -6.43
CA GLY A 1197 46.18 -66.31 -7.81
C GLY A 1197 45.17 -65.73 -8.80
N GLY A 1198 45.63 -64.79 -9.63
CA GLY A 1198 45.50 -64.95 -11.08
C GLY A 1198 44.22 -64.47 -11.78
N ARG A 1199 44.40 -63.36 -12.52
CA ARG A 1199 43.92 -63.07 -13.90
C ARG A 1199 42.42 -62.88 -14.16
N GLY A 1200 42.10 -61.63 -14.55
CA GLY A 1200 41.78 -61.32 -15.96
C GLY A 1200 40.30 -61.16 -16.35
N SER A 1201 39.94 -59.92 -16.74
CA SER A 1201 38.98 -59.52 -17.81
C SER A 1201 37.59 -60.15 -17.81
N ARG A 1202 36.48 -59.42 -17.78
CA ARG A 1202 36.07 -58.29 -18.63
C ARG A 1202 34.89 -57.58 -17.97
#